data_AF-A9V8B1-F1
#
_entry.id   AF-A9V8B1-F1
#
_cell.length_a   1.000
_cell.length_b   1.000
_cell.length_c   1.000
_cell.angle_alpha   90.00
_cell.angle_beta   90.00
_cell.angle_gamma   90.00
#
_symmetry.space_group_name_H-M   'P 1'
#
loop_
_entity.id
_entity.type
_entity.pdbx_description
1 polymer ?
#
loop_
_entity_poly.entity_id
_entity_poly.type
_entity_poly.pdbx_seq_one_letter_code
_entity_poly.pdbx_strand_id
1 'polypeptide(L)'
;MAWTCVWLCWIWVRLSGLFFPTVLGILLTAADMRIVDWIQGKRVLDVGCNTGQLAIQLAQYMRPASVRGLDIDPVLISQARHNLEVEASRFYGYFPKSLALQRGALEPTPRRSDHVAAGFQERDCATLLQTKQELDRLKRFYDEIESLGGTSRRFFGPPSPKRAATASNTPAHSPPSGSRGGPAGPSRHELAEQARQLTEAAEKQQLQAAVVQNDQSFPRNVVFEAGDILEAAATAAPRFHTILCLDVPKFVHLTHGDEGLRLLFAVQVELLLPGGILVVQYQGWPSYTRDRNRTALYNYFMGRITLQPAAFAGWLNECHGLELVDEHVVIQGRATPPRVALSLFLTPHTHTHTHTHTHTHSLSLCVGARVCVREHFPVMEVVAADNEAPRAVYGVERETLNEDVLSKYRAAARICNETLQQLLPMCVPGADISELSKATDENLERLIAELPASEGEDGETMEKGIALPTCMAVNEIAGFHVQHAPGVLLAAGDVVKINFGVHVDGYIAQIGHTHICGLGDQPMRGRRADVVCAAYAASQLVHRMLRPGVKSQQLTQAVHELCRDFGCHATEETFSCSIQRFVHEGNKVFLNRLQVEDAPDGFEIEADDVFTIDIMVSNHSPKLRSGDIKPTVLIRNLAVEYQLKSRIARHTYAEIARRFPTMWFAANRLETEGAPLGIKECVEHNLLVPYSVRTSKPGTQVAQFRFTAVVTPEHTLRLTSHPPPFVQSTFGVRNEEQFQLLSKVEPDEGVQVALPVNSAGYKPVDVDALVLGESEDSSDVKMHDRV
;
A
#
# COMPACT_ATOMS: atom_id res chain seq x y z
N MET A 1 2.21 44.04 -26.16
CA MET A 1 2.82 42.71 -26.37
C MET A 1 2.52 41.70 -25.25
N ALA A 2 2.39 42.11 -23.98
CA ALA A 2 2.03 41.19 -22.89
C ALA A 2 0.60 40.61 -22.98
N TRP A 3 -0.38 41.40 -23.42
CA TRP A 3 -1.78 40.96 -23.55
C TRP A 3 -2.03 39.99 -24.71
N THR A 4 -1.23 40.06 -25.76
CA THR A 4 -1.33 39.17 -26.93
C THR A 4 -0.83 37.75 -26.65
N CYS A 5 0.17 37.58 -25.77
CA CYS A 5 0.64 36.26 -25.36
C CYS A 5 -0.35 35.56 -24.41
N VAL A 6 -0.98 36.29 -23.50
CA VAL A 6 -2.03 35.76 -22.60
C VAL A 6 -3.26 35.30 -23.41
N TRP A 7 -3.62 36.04 -24.46
CA TRP A 7 -4.76 35.72 -25.31
C TRP A 7 -4.50 34.50 -26.22
N LEU A 8 -3.27 34.35 -26.75
CA LEU A 8 -2.88 33.17 -27.54
C LEU A 8 -2.73 31.91 -26.69
N CYS A 9 -2.25 32.04 -25.44
CA CYS A 9 -2.19 30.93 -24.48
C CYS A 9 -3.61 30.47 -24.08
N TRP A 10 -4.54 31.42 -23.92
CA TRP A 10 -5.94 31.12 -23.63
C TRP A 10 -6.67 30.39 -24.79
N ILE A 11 -6.34 30.73 -26.04
CA ILE A 11 -6.87 30.05 -27.23
C ILE A 11 -6.29 28.64 -27.39
N TRP A 12 -5.01 28.44 -27.08
CA TRP A 12 -4.34 27.14 -27.17
C TRP A 12 -4.89 26.13 -26.14
N VAL A 13 -5.21 26.60 -24.93
CA VAL A 13 -5.88 25.81 -23.87
C VAL A 13 -7.31 25.42 -24.26
N ARG A 14 -8.01 26.25 -25.06
CA ARG A 14 -9.39 25.96 -25.51
C ARG A 14 -9.47 25.01 -26.71
N LEU A 15 -8.45 25.02 -27.58
CA LEU A 15 -8.44 24.21 -28.82
C LEU A 15 -7.87 22.79 -28.64
N SER A 16 -7.15 22.52 -27.55
CA SER A 16 -6.50 21.22 -27.28
C SER A 16 -7.38 20.20 -26.54
N GLY A 17 -8.62 20.56 -26.16
CA GLY A 17 -9.61 19.60 -25.61
C GLY A 17 -9.25 18.94 -24.28
N LEU A 18 -8.11 19.27 -23.67
CA LEU A 18 -7.66 18.80 -22.37
C LEU A 18 -8.21 19.73 -21.28
N PHE A 19 -9.41 19.45 -20.80
CA PHE A 19 -9.87 19.99 -19.53
C PHE A 19 -9.04 19.35 -18.42
N PHE A 20 -8.03 20.07 -17.89
CA PHE A 20 -7.62 20.12 -16.47
C PHE A 20 -6.27 20.87 -16.34
N PRO A 21 -6.23 22.03 -15.67
CA PRO A 21 -5.00 22.43 -14.98
C PRO A 21 -5.28 23.18 -13.67
N THR A 22 -5.10 22.55 -12.52
CA THR A 22 -5.31 23.19 -11.20
C THR A 22 -4.05 23.42 -10.37
N VAL A 23 -2.84 23.09 -10.85
CA VAL A 23 -1.58 23.44 -10.16
C VAL A 23 -0.52 23.97 -11.12
N LEU A 24 -0.22 23.28 -12.23
CA LEU A 24 0.76 23.78 -13.22
C LEU A 24 0.31 25.08 -13.89
N GLY A 25 -0.98 25.20 -14.23
CA GLY A 25 -1.55 26.44 -14.74
C GLY A 25 -1.41 27.61 -13.78
N ILE A 26 -1.27 27.34 -12.48
CA ILE A 26 -1.11 28.34 -11.41
C ILE A 26 0.36 28.68 -11.18
N LEU A 27 1.25 27.68 -11.19
CA LEU A 27 2.70 27.86 -11.22
C LEU A 27 3.15 28.65 -12.47
N LEU A 28 2.41 28.53 -13.59
CA LEU A 28 2.70 29.22 -14.85
C LEU A 28 1.91 30.53 -15.05
N THR A 29 0.76 30.76 -14.38
CA THR A 29 0.03 32.04 -14.44
C THR A 29 0.45 33.03 -13.37
N ALA A 30 1.01 32.55 -12.25
CA ALA A 30 1.86 33.37 -11.40
C ALA A 30 3.19 33.60 -12.14
N ALA A 31 3.22 34.64 -12.99
CA ALA A 31 4.44 35.15 -13.60
C ALA A 31 5.34 35.83 -12.54
N ASP A 32 5.66 35.10 -11.48
CA ASP A 32 6.68 35.47 -10.52
C ASP A 32 7.91 34.63 -10.86
N MET A 33 8.93 35.27 -11.47
CA MET A 33 10.16 34.63 -11.95
C MET A 33 10.89 33.78 -10.89
N ARG A 34 10.53 33.95 -9.61
CA ARG A 34 11.14 33.32 -8.44
C ARG A 34 10.89 31.81 -8.33
N ILE A 35 9.74 31.28 -8.80
CA ILE A 35 9.48 29.84 -8.71
C ILE A 35 10.29 29.00 -9.69
N VAL A 36 10.64 29.59 -10.83
CA VAL A 36 11.54 28.99 -11.82
C VAL A 36 12.94 28.86 -11.20
N ASP A 37 13.41 29.86 -10.45
CA ASP A 37 14.72 29.84 -9.77
C ASP A 37 14.83 28.74 -8.71
N TRP A 38 13.70 28.32 -8.12
CA TRP A 38 13.65 27.23 -7.15
C TRP A 38 13.59 25.85 -7.80
N ILE A 39 13.19 25.73 -9.06
CA ILE A 39 13.00 24.41 -9.70
C ILE A 39 14.10 24.15 -10.75
N GLN A 40 14.49 25.16 -11.51
CA GLN A 40 15.44 25.01 -12.61
C GLN A 40 16.83 24.60 -12.13
N GLY A 41 17.35 23.49 -12.67
CA GLY A 41 18.65 22.93 -12.28
C GLY A 41 18.71 22.44 -10.83
N LYS A 42 17.58 22.33 -10.12
CA LYS A 42 17.50 21.92 -8.72
C LYS A 42 17.11 20.44 -8.56
N ARG A 43 17.42 19.88 -7.39
CA ARG A 43 16.89 18.56 -6.96
C ARG A 43 15.58 18.79 -6.24
N VAL A 44 14.50 18.25 -6.78
CA VAL A 44 13.13 18.47 -6.32
C VAL A 44 12.56 17.16 -5.78
N LEU A 45 11.93 17.23 -4.61
CA LEU A 45 11.09 16.17 -4.06
C LEU A 45 9.63 16.60 -4.15
N ASP A 46 8.77 15.78 -4.74
CA ASP A 46 7.33 15.96 -4.80
C ASP A 46 6.65 14.94 -3.89
N VAL A 47 6.20 15.39 -2.71
CA VAL A 47 5.59 14.56 -1.67
C VAL A 47 4.09 14.46 -1.93
N GLY A 48 3.57 13.24 -2.01
CA GLY A 48 2.20 12.97 -2.44
C GLY A 48 2.02 13.20 -3.93
N CYS A 49 2.96 12.70 -4.74
CA CYS A 49 3.02 12.97 -6.17
C CYS A 49 1.84 12.38 -6.99
N ASN A 50 0.97 11.59 -6.36
CA ASN A 50 -0.16 10.88 -6.96
C ASN A 50 0.28 10.11 -8.23
N THR A 51 -0.41 10.31 -9.36
CA THR A 51 -0.07 9.70 -10.65
C THR A 51 1.07 10.42 -11.40
N GLY A 52 1.88 11.21 -10.69
CA GLY A 52 3.12 11.80 -11.18
C GLY A 52 2.99 12.96 -12.17
N GLN A 53 1.76 13.43 -12.43
CA GLN A 53 1.49 14.41 -13.48
C GLN A 53 2.26 15.74 -13.28
N LEU A 54 2.30 16.25 -12.05
CA LEU A 54 3.01 17.50 -11.72
C LEU A 54 4.53 17.31 -11.89
N ALA A 55 5.10 16.29 -11.26
CA ALA A 55 6.52 15.95 -11.38
C ALA A 55 6.98 15.80 -12.85
N ILE A 56 6.18 15.12 -13.68
CA ILE A 56 6.43 14.98 -15.13
C ILE A 56 6.42 16.35 -15.82
N GLN A 57 5.41 17.18 -15.53
CA GLN A 57 5.30 18.51 -16.13
C GLN A 57 6.44 19.44 -15.69
N LEU A 58 6.83 19.43 -14.40
CA LEU A 58 7.99 20.19 -13.92
C LEU A 58 9.26 19.78 -14.66
N ALA A 59 9.47 18.48 -14.85
CA ALA A 59 10.60 17.96 -15.60
C ALA A 59 10.58 18.36 -17.09
N GLN A 60 9.41 18.35 -17.73
CA GLN A 60 9.23 18.76 -19.13
C GLN A 60 9.47 20.26 -19.36
N TYR A 61 8.99 21.12 -18.46
CA TYR A 61 8.93 22.57 -18.70
C TYR A 61 9.98 23.39 -17.94
N MET A 62 10.41 22.94 -16.75
CA MET A 62 11.26 23.75 -15.85
C MET A 62 12.70 23.24 -15.74
N ARG A 63 13.03 22.11 -16.37
CA ARG A 63 14.40 21.54 -16.42
C ARG A 63 15.10 21.45 -15.05
N PRO A 64 14.48 20.83 -14.03
CA PRO A 64 15.16 20.47 -12.79
C PRO A 64 16.32 19.50 -13.06
N ALA A 65 17.31 19.49 -12.17
CA ALA A 65 18.39 18.50 -12.22
C ALA A 65 17.86 17.09 -11.93
N SER A 66 16.89 16.98 -11.02
CA SER A 66 16.13 15.74 -10.80
C SER A 66 14.79 16.04 -10.12
N VAL A 67 13.78 15.21 -10.39
CA VAL A 67 12.50 15.18 -9.68
C VAL A 67 12.30 13.77 -9.14
N ARG A 68 12.16 13.67 -7.82
CA ARG A 68 11.70 12.46 -7.15
C ARG A 68 10.25 12.65 -6.75
N GLY A 69 9.34 11.85 -7.30
CA GLY A 69 7.98 11.76 -6.81
C GLY A 69 7.86 10.64 -5.80
N LEU A 70 7.40 10.98 -4.59
CA LEU A 70 7.15 10.04 -3.52
C LEU A 70 5.66 10.02 -3.24
N ASP A 71 5.07 8.84 -3.19
CA ASP A 71 3.69 8.64 -2.77
C ASP A 71 3.61 7.37 -1.93
N ILE A 72 2.67 7.36 -0.97
CA ILE A 72 2.46 6.19 -0.12
C ILE A 72 1.72 5.08 -0.87
N ASP A 73 0.96 5.42 -1.92
CA ASP A 73 0.17 4.46 -2.69
C ASP A 73 0.99 3.85 -3.86
N PRO A 74 1.36 2.56 -3.81
CA PRO A 74 2.13 1.91 -4.87
C PRO A 74 1.36 1.80 -6.20
N VAL A 75 0.02 1.85 -6.18
CA VAL A 75 -0.82 1.87 -7.40
C VAL A 75 -0.70 3.23 -8.09
N LEU A 76 -0.76 4.33 -7.33
CA LEU A 76 -0.53 5.67 -7.88
C LEU A 76 0.88 5.80 -8.44
N ILE A 77 1.88 5.22 -7.78
CA ILE A 77 3.26 5.16 -8.29
C ILE A 77 3.39 4.29 -9.55
N SER A 78 2.71 3.16 -9.60
CA SER A 78 2.65 2.33 -10.83
C SER A 78 2.06 3.13 -11.99
N GLN A 79 0.97 3.86 -11.73
CA GLN A 79 0.36 4.76 -12.71
C GLN A 79 1.28 5.93 -13.07
N ALA A 80 2.03 6.49 -12.10
CA ALA A 80 3.00 7.56 -12.33
C ALA A 80 4.15 7.11 -13.22
N ARG A 81 4.68 5.90 -12.99
CA ARG A 81 5.68 5.27 -13.85
C ARG A 81 5.13 5.02 -15.26
N HIS A 82 3.90 4.51 -15.37
CA HIS A 82 3.25 4.35 -16.67
C HIS A 82 3.04 5.70 -17.38
N ASN A 83 2.58 6.73 -16.67
CA ASN A 83 2.40 8.08 -17.22
C ASN A 83 3.73 8.67 -17.68
N LEU A 84 4.82 8.45 -16.94
CA LEU A 84 6.17 8.83 -17.33
C LEU A 84 6.61 8.09 -18.60
N GLU A 85 6.33 6.79 -18.72
CA GLU A 85 6.61 6.01 -19.93
C GLU A 85 5.81 6.52 -21.14
N VAL A 86 4.52 6.82 -20.96
CA VAL A 86 3.66 7.38 -22.00
C VAL A 86 4.18 8.75 -22.45
N GLU A 87 4.48 9.64 -21.52
CA GLU A 87 5.00 10.98 -21.83
C GLU A 87 6.44 10.93 -22.39
N ALA A 88 7.27 9.99 -21.92
CA ALA A 88 8.57 9.67 -22.51
C ALA A 88 8.43 9.21 -23.97
N SER A 89 7.43 8.35 -24.26
CA SER A 89 7.18 7.85 -25.61
C SER A 89 6.74 8.95 -26.58
N ARG A 90 6.01 9.96 -26.07
CA ARG A 90 5.64 11.18 -26.81
C ARG A 90 6.84 12.09 -27.04
N PHE A 91 7.73 12.18 -26.05
CA PHE A 91 8.95 13.00 -26.09
C PHE A 91 9.99 12.46 -27.08
N TYR A 92 10.20 11.13 -27.12
CA TYR A 92 11.10 10.47 -28.07
C TYR A 92 10.45 10.09 -29.41
N GLY A 93 9.15 10.37 -29.58
CA GLY A 93 8.40 10.17 -30.82
C GLY A 93 8.49 8.75 -31.38
N TYR A 94 7.92 7.74 -30.70
CA TYR A 94 7.91 6.37 -31.22
C TYR A 94 6.54 5.81 -31.62
N PHE A 95 6.56 5.23 -32.82
CA PHE A 95 5.50 4.60 -33.59
C PHE A 95 4.99 3.29 -32.94
N PRO A 96 3.76 2.83 -33.20
CA PRO A 96 3.20 1.59 -32.63
C PRO A 96 4.02 0.34 -32.97
N LYS A 97 4.26 -0.53 -31.97
CA LYS A 97 5.03 -1.78 -32.09
C LYS A 97 4.57 -2.71 -33.23
N SER A 98 3.28 -2.68 -33.59
CA SER A 98 2.70 -3.51 -34.64
C SER A 98 3.22 -3.21 -36.06
N LEU A 99 3.69 -1.98 -36.32
CA LEU A 99 4.12 -1.56 -37.65
C LEU A 99 5.57 -1.96 -37.98
N ALA A 100 6.43 -2.06 -36.97
CA ALA A 100 7.82 -2.52 -37.13
C ALA A 100 7.91 -4.02 -37.49
N LEU A 101 6.96 -4.81 -36.99
CA LEU A 101 6.86 -6.26 -37.27
C LEU A 101 6.39 -6.57 -38.70
N GLN A 102 5.55 -5.71 -39.29
CA GLN A 102 4.99 -5.95 -40.64
C GLN A 102 5.83 -5.39 -41.79
N ARG A 103 6.65 -4.36 -41.56
CA ARG A 103 7.34 -3.65 -42.68
C ARG A 103 8.85 -3.46 -42.52
N GLY A 104 9.45 -3.97 -41.43
CA GLY A 104 10.86 -3.72 -41.12
C GLY A 104 11.13 -2.27 -40.69
N ALA A 105 12.35 -2.00 -40.21
CA ALA A 105 12.74 -0.67 -39.74
C ALA A 105 12.75 0.33 -40.90
N LEU A 106 11.86 1.33 -40.85
CA LEU A 106 11.92 2.48 -41.74
C LEU A 106 12.87 3.52 -41.13
N GLU A 107 13.81 4.04 -41.94
CA GLU A 107 14.64 5.16 -41.52
C GLU A 107 13.77 6.40 -41.26
N PRO A 108 14.05 7.17 -40.19
CA PRO A 108 13.27 8.36 -39.88
C PRO A 108 13.45 9.43 -40.95
N THR A 109 12.37 9.80 -41.63
CA THR A 109 12.32 11.02 -42.46
C THR A 109 12.49 12.27 -41.57
N PRO A 110 13.30 13.25 -41.97
CA PRO A 110 13.42 14.52 -41.26
C PRO A 110 12.08 15.28 -41.30
N ARG A 111 11.60 15.73 -40.13
CA ARG A 111 10.35 16.51 -40.05
C ARG A 111 10.59 17.99 -40.39
N ARG A 112 9.68 18.53 -41.21
CA ARG A 112 9.49 19.96 -41.48
C ARG A 112 9.12 20.73 -40.19
N SER A 113 10.12 21.13 -39.41
CA SER A 113 10.03 22.27 -38.50
C SER A 113 11.33 23.07 -38.38
N ASP A 114 12.34 22.75 -39.18
CA ASP A 114 13.63 23.49 -39.25
C ASP A 114 13.54 24.86 -39.96
N HIS A 115 12.36 25.48 -40.03
CA HIS A 115 12.15 26.72 -40.78
C HIS A 115 11.57 27.89 -39.98
N VAL A 116 11.56 27.85 -38.64
CA VAL A 116 11.34 29.05 -37.83
C VAL A 116 12.31 29.11 -36.65
N ALA A 117 13.60 29.21 -36.97
CA ALA A 117 14.60 29.85 -36.10
C ALA A 117 15.44 30.81 -36.94
N ALA A 118 14.79 31.67 -37.72
CA ALA A 118 15.43 32.84 -38.30
C ALA A 118 15.16 34.02 -37.37
N GLY A 119 16.08 34.29 -36.44
CA GLY A 119 16.10 35.54 -35.70
C GLY A 119 16.35 35.45 -34.20
N PHE A 120 17.45 34.81 -33.78
CA PHE A 120 18.21 35.25 -32.60
C PHE A 120 19.69 35.00 -32.89
N GLN A 121 20.31 36.00 -33.53
CA GLN A 121 21.74 36.06 -33.78
C GLN A 121 22.49 36.54 -32.54
N GLU A 122 23.66 35.92 -32.34
CA GLU A 122 24.91 36.52 -31.87
C GLU A 122 24.85 37.29 -30.54
N ARG A 123 25.00 36.55 -29.44
CA ARG A 123 25.90 36.85 -28.32
C ARG A 123 26.07 35.55 -27.50
N ASP A 124 27.29 35.32 -27.03
CA ASP A 124 27.71 34.25 -26.10
C ASP A 124 28.33 32.94 -26.65
N CYS A 125 28.89 32.98 -27.87
CA CYS A 125 29.91 31.99 -28.29
C CYS A 125 31.35 32.31 -27.84
N ALA A 126 31.58 33.45 -27.16
CA ALA A 126 32.91 33.82 -26.67
C ALA A 126 33.28 33.16 -25.33
N THR A 127 32.29 32.82 -24.51
CA THR A 127 32.47 32.28 -23.15
C THR A 127 32.90 30.81 -23.16
N LEU A 128 32.48 30.04 -24.17
CA LEU A 128 32.82 28.61 -24.35
C LEU A 128 34.26 28.38 -24.84
N LEU A 129 34.85 29.34 -25.57
CA LEU A 129 36.25 29.23 -26.02
C LEU A 129 37.24 29.53 -24.88
N GLN A 130 36.85 30.40 -23.93
CA GLN A 130 37.62 30.69 -22.72
C GLN A 130 37.62 29.51 -21.73
N THR A 131 36.52 28.77 -21.63
CA THR A 131 36.43 27.61 -20.70
C THR A 131 37.34 26.46 -21.14
N LYS A 132 37.52 26.25 -22.45
CA LYS A 132 38.39 25.19 -22.98
C LYS A 132 39.88 25.50 -22.74
N GLN A 133 40.29 26.76 -22.89
CA GLN A 133 41.67 27.17 -22.64
C GLN A 133 42.04 27.15 -21.15
N GLU A 134 41.10 27.48 -20.25
CA GLU A 134 41.29 27.38 -18.81
C GLU A 134 41.29 25.91 -18.31
N LEU A 135 40.48 25.04 -18.93
CA LEU A 135 40.48 23.61 -18.64
C LEU A 135 41.81 22.92 -19.05
N ASP A 136 42.39 23.34 -20.19
CA ASP A 136 43.70 22.85 -20.64
C ASP A 136 44.88 23.44 -19.85
N ARG A 137 44.66 24.57 -19.14
CA ARG A 137 45.62 25.15 -18.16
C ARG A 137 45.58 24.40 -16.84
N LEU A 138 44.39 24.09 -16.33
CA LEU A 138 44.21 23.34 -15.08
C LEU A 138 44.76 21.91 -15.21
N LYS A 139 44.52 21.23 -16.33
CA LYS A 139 45.07 19.88 -16.59
C LYS A 139 46.59 19.86 -16.55
N ARG A 140 47.25 20.83 -17.20
CA ARG A 140 48.72 20.97 -17.15
C ARG A 140 49.26 21.25 -15.75
N PHE A 141 48.54 22.04 -14.94
CA PHE A 141 48.91 22.34 -13.55
C PHE A 141 48.80 21.10 -12.63
N TYR A 142 47.80 20.23 -12.85
CA TYR A 142 47.64 18.98 -12.10
C TYR A 142 48.63 17.90 -12.53
N ASP A 143 48.95 17.78 -13.83
CA ASP A 143 49.98 16.86 -14.34
C ASP A 143 51.40 17.22 -13.80
N GLU A 144 51.66 18.52 -13.57
CA GLU A 144 52.92 18.99 -12.96
C GLU A 144 53.05 18.60 -11.48
N ILE A 145 51.94 18.62 -10.73
CA ILE A 145 51.90 18.26 -9.31
C ILE A 145 52.03 16.74 -9.11
N GLU A 146 51.44 15.92 -10.00
CA GLU A 146 51.57 14.46 -9.96
C GLU A 146 52.99 13.96 -10.34
N SER A 147 53.75 14.76 -11.10
CA SER A 147 55.15 14.44 -11.41
C SER A 147 56.13 14.63 -10.23
N LEU A 148 55.68 15.25 -9.12
CA LEU A 148 56.53 15.70 -8.00
C LEU A 148 56.35 14.94 -6.68
N GLY A 149 55.63 13.82 -6.62
CA GLY A 149 55.32 13.19 -5.33
C GLY A 149 55.25 11.67 -5.27
N GLY A 150 56.40 10.98 -5.17
CA GLY A 150 56.43 9.63 -4.57
C GLY A 150 57.68 8.76 -4.74
N THR A 151 58.74 8.96 -3.94
CA THR A 151 59.37 7.99 -3.00
C THR A 151 60.76 8.43 -2.50
N SER A 152 61.17 7.90 -1.34
CA SER A 152 61.97 8.55 -0.29
C SER A 152 63.32 7.84 0.05
N ARG A 153 64.26 8.59 0.64
CA ARG A 153 65.45 8.22 1.49
C ARG A 153 66.73 7.67 0.81
N ARG A 154 67.88 8.39 0.92
CA ARG A 154 68.85 8.43 2.07
C ARG A 154 70.10 9.30 1.79
N PHE A 155 70.32 10.29 2.66
CA PHE A 155 71.55 10.74 3.35
C PHE A 155 72.90 11.09 2.68
N PHE A 156 73.34 12.31 3.07
CA PHE A 156 74.69 12.87 3.33
C PHE A 156 75.71 13.15 2.20
N GLY A 157 76.08 14.44 2.08
CA GLY A 157 77.48 14.88 2.06
C GLY A 157 78.00 15.61 0.78
N PRO A 158 78.35 16.91 0.85
CA PRO A 158 78.96 17.70 -0.25
C PRO A 158 80.52 17.57 -0.21
N PRO A 159 81.35 18.19 -1.10
CA PRO A 159 81.10 19.39 -1.93
C PRO A 159 81.72 19.45 -3.36
N SER A 160 81.13 20.39 -4.14
CA SER A 160 81.61 21.30 -5.23
C SER A 160 83.04 21.20 -5.87
N PRO A 161 83.38 22.01 -6.90
CA PRO A 161 82.70 22.39 -8.16
C PRO A 161 83.68 22.34 -9.38
N LYS A 162 83.17 22.46 -10.64
CA LYS A 162 83.69 23.38 -11.71
C LYS A 162 83.25 23.00 -13.15
N ARG A 163 82.67 24.01 -13.81
CA ARG A 163 82.95 24.55 -15.16
C ARG A 163 82.92 23.66 -16.43
N ALA A 164 82.10 24.15 -17.37
CA ALA A 164 82.45 24.66 -18.72
C ALA A 164 82.32 23.72 -19.95
N ALA A 165 81.47 24.21 -20.87
CA ALA A 165 81.77 24.56 -22.26
C ALA A 165 81.80 23.48 -23.38
N THR A 166 81.05 23.84 -24.44
CA THR A 166 81.39 23.82 -25.88
C THR A 166 81.41 22.52 -26.70
N ALA A 167 80.56 22.56 -27.74
CA ALA A 167 80.85 22.39 -29.18
C ALA A 167 81.12 20.99 -29.81
N SER A 168 80.36 20.78 -30.90
CA SER A 168 80.72 20.19 -32.22
C SER A 168 81.36 18.80 -32.32
N ASN A 169 80.71 17.88 -33.05
CA ASN A 169 81.18 17.33 -34.34
C ASN A 169 80.50 15.99 -34.69
N THR A 170 79.87 15.93 -35.87
CA THR A 170 79.75 14.76 -36.77
C THR A 170 81.10 14.51 -37.49
N PRO A 171 81.37 13.42 -38.28
CA PRO A 171 80.46 12.39 -38.83
C PRO A 171 81.00 10.92 -38.90
N ALA A 172 80.12 10.04 -39.42
CA ALA A 172 80.35 8.87 -40.29
C ALA A 172 80.99 7.57 -39.75
N HIS A 173 80.25 6.46 -39.86
CA HIS A 173 80.61 5.27 -40.66
C HIS A 173 79.46 4.24 -40.70
N SER A 174 79.06 3.83 -41.91
CA SER A 174 78.38 2.54 -42.23
C SER A 174 79.48 1.51 -42.63
N PRO A 175 79.24 0.20 -42.91
CA PRO A 175 78.02 -0.61 -43.13
C PRO A 175 78.13 -1.98 -42.34
N PRO A 176 77.53 -3.17 -42.66
CA PRO A 176 76.69 -3.56 -43.79
C PRO A 176 75.42 -4.40 -43.50
N SER A 177 74.67 -4.55 -44.59
CA SER A 177 73.47 -5.31 -44.84
C SER A 177 73.55 -6.82 -44.55
N GLY A 178 72.53 -7.35 -43.89
CA GLY A 178 72.20 -8.77 -43.85
C GLY A 178 70.68 -8.96 -43.89
N SER A 179 70.17 -9.34 -45.07
CA SER A 179 68.77 -9.66 -45.32
C SER A 179 68.44 -11.10 -44.90
N ARG A 180 67.46 -11.31 -44.02
CA ARG A 180 66.64 -12.53 -43.97
C ARG A 180 65.20 -12.14 -43.67
N GLY A 181 64.31 -12.54 -44.57
CA GLY A 181 62.88 -12.24 -44.54
C GLY A 181 62.16 -12.95 -43.39
N GLY A 182 61.40 -12.15 -42.64
CA GLY A 182 60.17 -12.59 -41.97
C GLY A 182 58.98 -12.00 -42.71
N PRO A 183 57.75 -12.52 -42.50
CA PRO A 183 56.55 -11.97 -43.11
C PRO A 183 56.48 -10.48 -42.75
N ALA A 184 56.25 -9.63 -43.75
CA ALA A 184 56.16 -8.20 -43.55
C ALA A 184 55.09 -7.93 -42.50
N GLY A 185 55.52 -7.49 -41.32
CA GLY A 185 54.62 -6.93 -40.32
C GLY A 185 53.86 -5.76 -40.95
N PRO A 186 52.62 -5.50 -40.52
CA PRO A 186 51.79 -4.46 -41.11
C PRO A 186 52.59 -3.17 -41.21
N SER A 187 52.59 -2.58 -42.41
CA SER A 187 53.32 -1.36 -42.70
C SER A 187 52.96 -0.27 -41.69
N ARG A 188 53.84 0.71 -41.47
CA ARG A 188 53.53 1.86 -40.60
C ARG A 188 52.20 2.53 -40.96
N HIS A 189 51.80 2.47 -42.22
CA HIS A 189 50.50 2.95 -42.68
C HIS A 189 49.36 2.03 -42.23
N GLU A 190 49.48 0.72 -42.40
CA GLU A 190 48.48 -0.26 -41.94
C GLU A 190 48.33 -0.30 -40.42
N LEU A 191 49.43 -0.14 -39.67
CA LEU A 191 49.39 0.00 -38.20
C LEU A 191 48.73 1.32 -37.78
N ALA A 192 48.98 2.41 -38.50
CA ALA A 192 48.34 3.70 -38.24
C ALA A 192 46.85 3.68 -38.61
N GLU A 193 46.47 2.90 -39.63
CA GLU A 193 45.10 2.75 -40.10
C GLU A 193 44.31 1.80 -39.20
N GLN A 194 44.91 0.70 -38.72
CA GLN A 194 44.34 -0.14 -37.66
C GLN A 194 44.23 0.62 -36.34
N ALA A 195 45.24 1.43 -35.97
CA ALA A 195 45.16 2.27 -34.78
C ALA A 195 44.06 3.34 -34.94
N ARG A 196 43.91 3.96 -36.11
CA ARG A 196 42.80 4.88 -36.40
C ARG A 196 41.45 4.19 -36.33
N GLN A 197 41.28 3.02 -36.92
CA GLN A 197 40.01 2.28 -36.88
C GLN A 197 39.66 1.80 -35.46
N LEU A 198 40.65 1.39 -34.66
CA LEU A 198 40.45 1.06 -33.25
C LEU A 198 40.18 2.30 -32.40
N THR A 199 40.79 3.44 -32.72
CA THR A 199 40.53 4.72 -32.04
C THR A 199 39.17 5.27 -32.42
N GLU A 200 38.77 5.22 -33.70
CA GLU A 200 37.44 5.59 -34.16
C GLU A 200 36.37 4.64 -33.60
N ALA A 201 36.65 3.34 -33.51
CA ALA A 201 35.74 2.38 -32.87
C ALA A 201 35.64 2.63 -31.35
N ALA A 202 36.75 2.88 -30.66
CA ALA A 202 36.76 3.23 -29.24
C ALA A 202 36.11 4.60 -28.98
N GLU A 203 36.29 5.58 -29.87
CA GLU A 203 35.62 6.88 -29.84
C GLU A 203 34.14 6.73 -30.13
N LYS A 204 33.70 5.85 -31.05
CA LYS A 204 32.28 5.55 -31.30
C LYS A 204 31.66 4.82 -30.11
N GLN A 205 32.41 3.95 -29.46
CA GLN A 205 31.99 3.20 -28.27
C GLN A 205 31.99 4.11 -27.03
N GLN A 206 32.92 5.05 -26.92
CA GLN A 206 32.92 6.14 -25.94
C GLN A 206 31.87 7.21 -26.25
N LEU A 207 31.53 7.48 -27.52
CA LEU A 207 30.42 8.37 -27.90
C LEU A 207 29.09 7.69 -27.57
N GLN A 208 28.94 6.39 -27.84
CA GLN A 208 27.77 5.62 -27.41
C GLN A 208 27.69 5.52 -25.88
N ALA A 209 28.81 5.38 -25.17
CA ALA A 209 28.85 5.41 -23.71
C ALA A 209 28.63 6.82 -23.11
N ALA A 210 29.09 7.88 -23.79
CA ALA A 210 28.92 9.27 -23.38
C ALA A 210 27.51 9.80 -23.70
N VAL A 211 26.88 9.33 -24.78
CA VAL A 211 25.44 9.53 -25.06
C VAL A 211 24.57 8.83 -24.00
N VAL A 212 25.11 7.82 -23.30
CA VAL A 212 24.45 7.14 -22.18
C VAL A 212 24.71 7.83 -20.83
N GLN A 213 25.76 8.66 -20.67
CA GLN A 213 26.19 9.18 -19.36
C GLN A 213 26.04 10.69 -19.08
N ASN A 214 25.26 11.47 -19.84
CA ASN A 214 24.87 12.79 -19.31
C ASN A 214 23.54 13.35 -19.82
N ASP A 215 22.57 12.49 -20.08
CA ASP A 215 21.19 12.93 -20.32
C ASP A 215 20.38 12.84 -19.01
N GLN A 216 20.69 13.72 -18.04
CA GLN A 216 19.84 14.02 -16.88
C GLN A 216 18.70 14.97 -17.29
N SER A 217 18.15 14.78 -18.49
CA SER A 217 16.99 15.52 -18.99
C SER A 217 15.77 14.61 -18.98
N PHE A 218 14.59 15.21 -19.15
CA PHE A 218 13.34 14.45 -19.20
C PHE A 218 13.42 13.38 -20.30
N PRO A 219 13.04 12.12 -20.03
CA PRO A 219 12.37 11.61 -18.82
C PRO A 219 13.31 11.03 -17.75
N ARG A 220 14.62 10.97 -18.02
CA ARG A 220 15.60 10.24 -17.18
C ARG A 220 15.91 10.93 -15.85
N ASN A 221 15.55 12.20 -15.72
CA ASN A 221 15.65 12.97 -14.48
C ASN A 221 14.42 12.83 -13.56
N VAL A 222 13.46 11.96 -13.88
CA VAL A 222 12.26 11.72 -13.06
C VAL A 222 12.27 10.30 -12.52
N VAL A 223 12.08 10.14 -11.22
CA VAL A 223 11.94 8.84 -10.55
C VAL A 223 10.73 8.87 -9.65
N PHE A 224 9.94 7.79 -9.67
CA PHE A 224 8.78 7.60 -8.79
C PHE A 224 9.03 6.42 -7.85
N GLU A 225 8.87 6.68 -6.56
CA GLU A 225 9.09 5.71 -5.48
C GLU A 225 7.83 5.61 -4.62
N ALA A 226 7.44 4.38 -4.28
CA ALA A 226 6.42 4.12 -3.29
C ALA A 226 7.10 4.07 -1.93
N GLY A 227 6.58 4.82 -0.96
CA GLY A 227 7.13 4.82 0.40
C GLY A 227 6.56 5.92 1.27
N ASP A 228 6.58 5.69 2.58
CA ASP A 228 6.20 6.68 3.56
C ASP A 228 7.34 7.70 3.77
N ILE A 229 7.01 8.99 3.60
CA ILE A 229 7.96 10.06 3.87
C ILE A 229 8.39 10.10 5.33
N LEU A 230 7.56 9.66 6.27
CA LEU A 230 7.88 9.62 7.69
C LEU A 230 8.99 8.60 8.01
N GLU A 231 9.12 7.56 7.20
CA GLU A 231 10.19 6.56 7.31
C GLU A 231 11.49 6.96 6.58
N ALA A 232 11.40 7.91 5.64
CA ALA A 232 12.52 8.32 4.79
C ALA A 232 13.70 8.93 5.58
N ALA A 233 13.47 9.49 6.77
CA ALA A 233 14.51 10.09 7.61
C ALA A 233 15.47 9.07 8.25
N ALA A 234 15.11 7.79 8.31
CA ALA A 234 15.94 6.75 8.91
C ALA A 234 17.10 6.31 8.02
N THR A 235 17.11 6.71 6.74
CA THR A 235 18.16 6.39 5.77
C THR A 235 18.97 7.62 5.41
N ALA A 236 20.24 7.44 4.98
CA ALA A 236 21.11 8.52 4.50
C ALA A 236 20.63 9.07 3.14
N ALA A 237 19.41 9.62 3.13
CA ALA A 237 18.69 10.04 1.94
C ALA A 237 19.33 11.28 1.28
N PRO A 238 19.20 11.43 -0.05
CA PRO A 238 19.71 12.60 -0.76
C PRO A 238 18.99 13.88 -0.29
N ARG A 239 19.73 14.95 0.00
CA ARG A 239 19.13 16.26 0.34
C ARG A 239 18.59 17.00 -0.89
N PHE A 240 17.48 17.70 -0.76
CA PHE A 240 16.79 18.40 -1.84
C PHE A 240 16.99 19.92 -1.73
N HIS A 241 16.94 20.59 -2.87
CA HIS A 241 16.93 22.06 -2.91
C HIS A 241 15.51 22.58 -2.71
N THR A 242 14.52 21.81 -3.20
CA THR A 242 13.11 22.16 -3.14
C THR A 242 12.29 20.93 -2.79
N ILE A 243 11.40 21.08 -1.83
CA ILE A 243 10.41 20.06 -1.49
C ILE A 243 9.03 20.65 -1.71
N LEU A 244 8.19 19.94 -2.47
CA LEU A 244 6.79 20.25 -2.70
C LEU A 244 5.96 19.33 -1.79
N CYS A 245 5.12 19.93 -0.94
CA CYS A 245 4.22 19.23 -0.03
C CYS A 245 2.80 19.77 -0.28
N LEU A 246 2.15 19.24 -1.32
CA LEU A 246 0.91 19.81 -1.86
C LEU A 246 -0.29 18.94 -1.48
N ASP A 247 -1.27 19.52 -0.79
CA ASP A 247 -2.48 18.84 -0.32
C ASP A 247 -2.24 17.63 0.63
N VAL A 248 -1.00 17.28 0.94
CA VAL A 248 -0.55 16.27 1.92
C VAL A 248 -0.75 16.67 3.39
N PRO A 249 -0.47 17.93 3.82
CA PRO A 249 -0.49 18.28 5.25
C PRO A 249 -1.81 17.95 5.93
N LYS A 250 -2.95 18.21 5.28
CA LYS A 250 -4.27 17.89 5.85
C LYS A 250 -4.52 16.40 5.96
N PHE A 251 -4.10 15.61 4.98
CA PHE A 251 -4.23 14.15 5.07
C PHE A 251 -3.46 13.65 6.30
N VAL A 252 -2.17 13.98 6.39
CA VAL A 252 -1.32 13.58 7.52
C VAL A 252 -1.87 14.08 8.86
N HIS A 253 -2.35 15.32 8.90
CA HIS A 253 -2.89 15.91 10.12
C HIS A 253 -4.22 15.27 10.55
N LEU A 254 -5.04 14.78 9.61
CA LEU A 254 -6.27 14.03 9.90
C LEU A 254 -6.03 12.52 10.14
N THR A 255 -4.88 11.97 9.75
CA THR A 255 -4.54 10.54 9.97
C THR A 255 -3.58 10.30 11.13
N HIS A 256 -2.80 11.32 11.53
CA HIS A 256 -1.73 11.20 12.52
C HIS A 256 -1.68 12.37 13.53
N GLY A 257 -2.65 13.30 13.47
CA GLY A 257 -2.75 14.43 14.40
C GLY A 257 -1.57 15.41 14.31
N ASP A 258 -1.45 16.25 15.34
CA ASP A 258 -0.38 17.26 15.40
C ASP A 258 1.01 16.61 15.33
N GLU A 259 1.23 15.48 15.99
CA GLU A 259 2.56 14.83 16.02
C GLU A 259 3.00 14.31 14.66
N GLY A 260 2.10 13.68 13.90
CA GLY A 260 2.43 13.27 12.53
C GLY A 260 2.68 14.45 11.60
N LEU A 261 1.94 15.55 11.77
CA LEU A 261 2.19 16.77 11.02
C LEU A 261 3.54 17.42 11.38
N ARG A 262 3.91 17.45 12.66
CA ARG A 262 5.21 17.94 13.12
C ARG A 262 6.34 17.06 12.61
N LEU A 263 6.18 15.75 12.63
CA LEU A 263 7.15 14.80 12.09
C LEU A 263 7.31 14.99 10.57
N LEU A 264 6.21 15.11 9.83
CA LEU A 264 6.23 15.41 8.39
C LEU A 264 7.09 16.65 8.10
N PHE A 265 6.85 17.74 8.83
CA PHE A 265 7.64 18.96 8.66
C PHE A 265 9.11 18.77 9.07
N ALA A 266 9.38 18.14 10.21
CA ALA A 266 10.74 17.89 10.67
C ALA A 266 11.56 17.07 9.67
N VAL A 267 10.96 16.01 9.10
CA VAL A 267 11.60 15.18 8.07
C VAL A 267 11.88 15.99 6.81
N GLN A 268 10.92 16.81 6.36
CA GLN A 268 11.13 17.68 5.19
C GLN A 268 12.24 18.69 5.42
N VAL A 269 12.37 19.24 6.63
CA VAL A 269 13.47 20.14 7.01
C VAL A 269 14.82 19.43 6.97
N GLU A 270 14.93 18.21 7.49
CA GLU A 270 16.18 17.42 7.45
C GLU A 270 16.60 17.04 6.02
N LEU A 271 15.61 16.79 5.17
CA LEU A 271 15.80 16.52 3.75
C LEU A 271 16.16 17.77 2.95
N LEU A 272 15.98 18.98 3.46
CA LEU A 272 16.38 20.21 2.77
C LEU A 272 17.88 20.49 2.91
N LEU A 273 18.46 21.02 1.83
CA LEU A 273 19.77 21.66 1.89
C LEU A 273 19.67 23.01 2.63
N PRO A 274 20.74 23.49 3.27
CA PRO A 274 20.80 24.87 3.74
C PRO A 274 20.51 25.86 2.61
N GLY A 275 19.57 26.78 2.81
CA GLY A 275 19.05 27.67 1.77
C GLY A 275 18.06 27.02 0.79
N GLY A 276 17.64 25.78 1.05
CA GLY A 276 16.56 25.11 0.34
C GLY A 276 15.19 25.64 0.74
N ILE A 277 14.20 25.38 -0.11
CA ILE A 277 12.83 25.89 0.03
C ILE A 277 11.81 24.76 0.20
N LEU A 278 10.94 24.91 1.19
CA LEU A 278 9.76 24.08 1.38
C LEU A 278 8.54 24.82 0.84
N VAL A 279 7.85 24.21 -0.12
CA VAL A 279 6.60 24.72 -0.68
C VAL A 279 5.45 23.89 -0.13
N VAL A 280 4.58 24.51 0.67
CA VAL A 280 3.46 23.82 1.33
C VAL A 280 2.13 24.35 0.84
N GLN A 281 1.24 23.44 0.47
CA GLN A 281 -0.17 23.74 0.27
C GLN A 281 -0.98 23.08 1.39
N TYR A 282 -1.62 23.89 2.23
CA TYR A 282 -2.53 23.39 3.26
C TYR A 282 -3.87 24.11 3.19
N GLN A 283 -4.92 23.41 3.61
CA GLN A 283 -6.29 23.90 3.55
C GLN A 283 -6.68 24.55 4.88
N GLY A 284 -7.56 25.56 4.83
CA GLY A 284 -8.06 26.19 6.05
C GLY A 284 -8.95 25.26 6.89
N TRP A 285 -9.16 25.62 8.16
CA TRP A 285 -10.00 24.87 9.11
C TRP A 285 -11.39 24.46 8.59
N PRO A 286 -12.13 25.26 7.80
CA PRO A 286 -13.40 24.84 7.22
C PRO A 286 -13.32 23.62 6.29
N SER A 287 -12.15 23.32 5.74
CA SER A 287 -11.89 22.12 4.94
C SER A 287 -11.73 20.88 5.84
N TYR A 288 -11.11 21.05 7.01
CA TYR A 288 -10.97 20.00 8.03
C TYR A 288 -12.34 19.61 8.59
N THR A 289 -13.16 20.60 8.95
CA THR A 289 -14.50 20.37 9.49
C THR A 289 -15.44 19.65 8.51
N ARG A 290 -15.24 19.84 7.19
CA ARG A 290 -16.03 19.18 6.14
C ARG A 290 -15.69 17.70 6.00
N ASP A 291 -14.41 17.36 6.03
CA ASP A 291 -13.94 16.01 5.76
C ASP A 291 -13.78 15.15 7.02
N ARG A 292 -13.96 15.72 8.22
CA ARG A 292 -13.82 15.05 9.51
C ARG A 292 -14.57 13.72 9.67
N ASN A 293 -15.61 13.45 8.87
CA ASN A 293 -16.43 12.25 8.96
C ASN A 293 -16.19 11.25 7.81
N ARG A 294 -15.17 11.46 6.96
CA ARG A 294 -14.89 10.52 5.85
C ARG A 294 -14.41 9.16 6.34
N THR A 295 -13.68 9.13 7.44
CA THR A 295 -13.19 7.91 8.10
C THR A 295 -13.25 8.11 9.62
N ALA A 296 -13.31 7.01 10.37
CA ALA A 296 -13.23 7.07 11.84
C ALA A 296 -11.92 7.73 12.31
N LEU A 297 -10.83 7.48 11.57
CA LEU A 297 -9.52 8.07 11.81
C LEU A 297 -9.52 9.60 11.72
N TYR A 298 -10.16 10.16 10.69
CA TYR A 298 -10.24 11.62 10.52
C TYR A 298 -11.04 12.28 11.65
N ASN A 299 -12.08 11.59 12.13
CA ASN A 299 -12.89 12.09 13.24
C ASN A 299 -12.09 12.08 14.55
N TYR A 300 -11.38 10.97 14.80
CA TYR A 300 -10.53 10.76 15.97
C TYR A 300 -9.48 11.86 16.14
N PHE A 301 -8.72 12.19 15.08
CA PHE A 301 -7.68 13.22 15.18
C PHE A 301 -8.24 14.64 15.16
N MET A 302 -9.33 14.89 14.43
CA MET A 302 -9.90 16.24 14.35
C MET A 302 -10.29 16.82 15.72
N GLY A 303 -10.75 15.99 16.66
CA GLY A 303 -11.06 16.41 18.03
C GLY A 303 -9.84 16.72 18.90
N ARG A 304 -8.63 16.37 18.44
CA ARG A 304 -7.37 16.49 19.18
C ARG A 304 -6.36 17.44 18.54
N ILE A 305 -6.66 18.00 17.37
CA ILE A 305 -5.78 18.97 16.71
C ILE A 305 -5.71 20.25 17.55
N THR A 306 -4.51 20.60 18.00
CA THR A 306 -4.22 21.86 18.69
C THR A 306 -3.47 22.82 17.78
N LEU A 307 -2.60 22.31 16.91
CA LEU A 307 -1.87 23.08 15.92
C LEU A 307 -2.78 23.32 14.70
N GLN A 308 -3.58 24.36 14.71
CA GLN A 308 -4.45 24.67 13.56
C GLN A 308 -3.66 25.17 12.34
N PRO A 309 -4.19 25.03 11.11
CA PRO A 309 -3.50 25.49 9.88
C PRO A 309 -3.00 26.93 9.90
N ALA A 310 -3.70 27.83 10.60
CA ALA A 310 -3.28 29.23 10.73
C ALA A 310 -1.99 29.41 11.54
N ALA A 311 -1.61 28.43 12.37
CA ALA A 311 -0.43 28.46 13.22
C ALA A 311 0.79 27.75 12.60
N PHE A 312 0.65 27.10 11.45
CA PHE A 312 1.73 26.31 10.82
C PHE A 312 2.97 27.16 10.54
N ALA A 313 2.79 28.36 9.98
CA ALA A 313 3.91 29.22 9.62
C ALA A 313 4.70 29.71 10.85
N GLY A 314 3.99 30.08 11.93
CA GLY A 314 4.62 30.48 13.19
C GLY A 314 5.40 29.33 13.81
N TRP A 315 4.79 28.14 13.84
CA TRP A 315 5.42 26.94 14.39
C TRP A 315 6.68 26.51 13.61
N LEU A 316 6.64 26.53 12.26
CA LEU A 316 7.80 26.22 11.41
C LEU A 316 8.97 27.19 11.64
N ASN A 317 8.68 28.47 11.83
CA ASN A 317 9.70 29.46 12.15
C ASN A 317 10.28 29.26 13.56
N GLU A 318 9.42 29.14 14.56
CA GLU A 318 9.84 29.00 15.97
C GLU A 318 10.61 27.71 16.25
N CYS A 319 10.18 26.58 15.68
CA CYS A 319 10.75 25.26 15.98
C CYS A 319 11.90 24.86 15.03
N HIS A 320 11.88 25.33 13.79
CA HIS A 320 12.83 24.88 12.75
C HIS A 320 13.57 26.03 12.04
N GLY A 321 13.27 27.29 12.37
CA GLY A 321 13.91 28.45 11.73
C GLY A 321 13.53 28.64 10.27
N LEU A 322 12.40 28.06 9.82
CA LEU A 322 11.90 28.21 8.46
C LEU A 322 11.13 29.52 8.35
N GLU A 323 11.71 30.49 7.65
CA GLU A 323 11.07 31.80 7.44
C GLU A 323 10.04 31.70 6.32
N LEU A 324 8.80 32.13 6.58
CA LEU A 324 7.79 32.30 5.54
C LEU A 324 8.19 33.49 4.65
N VAL A 325 8.63 33.20 3.43
CA VAL A 325 9.14 34.21 2.49
C VAL A 325 8.10 34.71 1.50
N ASP A 326 7.04 33.95 1.24
CA ASP A 326 5.93 34.37 0.38
C ASP A 326 4.66 33.51 0.61
N GLU A 327 3.49 34.09 0.28
CA GLU A 327 2.20 33.37 0.23
C GLU A 327 1.42 33.75 -1.04
N HIS A 328 1.18 32.77 -1.91
CA HIS A 328 0.43 32.98 -3.15
C HIS A 328 -1.01 32.46 -3.02
N VAL A 329 -1.99 33.34 -3.19
CA VAL A 329 -3.43 32.97 -3.22
C VAL A 329 -3.82 32.49 -4.62
N VAL A 330 -4.23 31.22 -4.70
CA VAL A 330 -4.66 30.56 -5.92
C VAL A 330 -6.17 30.76 -6.12
N ILE A 331 -6.56 31.41 -7.22
CA ILE A 331 -7.97 31.59 -7.60
C ILE A 331 -8.37 30.48 -8.58
N GLN A 332 -9.17 29.51 -8.11
CA GLN A 332 -9.83 28.54 -9.00
C GLN A 332 -11.10 29.16 -9.63
N GLY A 333 -11.36 28.84 -10.90
CA GLY A 333 -12.31 29.51 -11.79
C GLY A 333 -13.80 29.54 -11.38
N ARG A 334 -14.59 30.23 -12.23
CA ARG A 334 -15.89 30.88 -11.96
C ARG A 334 -17.05 29.98 -11.53
N ALA A 335 -17.29 29.93 -10.22
CA ALA A 335 -18.60 30.11 -9.56
C ALA A 335 -18.33 30.10 -8.05
N THR A 336 -18.22 31.29 -7.44
CA THR A 336 -17.97 31.51 -5.99
C THR A 336 -17.23 30.38 -5.23
N PRO A 337 -15.88 30.25 -5.31
CA PRO A 337 -15.20 29.15 -4.63
C PRO A 337 -13.93 29.55 -3.82
N PRO A 338 -13.34 28.63 -3.03
CA PRO A 338 -12.43 28.92 -1.93
C PRO A 338 -11.02 29.28 -2.41
N ARG A 339 -10.39 30.21 -1.68
CA ARG A 339 -8.98 30.60 -1.85
C ARG A 339 -8.11 29.49 -1.24
N VAL A 340 -7.17 28.93 -1.99
CA VAL A 340 -6.12 28.05 -1.45
C VAL A 340 -4.80 28.80 -1.53
N ALA A 341 -4.05 28.87 -0.43
CA ALA A 341 -2.76 29.55 -0.38
C ALA A 341 -1.62 28.53 -0.56
N LEU A 342 -0.60 28.92 -1.33
CA LEU A 342 0.69 28.25 -1.38
C LEU A 342 1.66 29.06 -0.52
N SER A 343 2.18 28.45 0.54
CA SER A 343 3.09 29.10 1.50
C SER A 343 4.51 28.59 1.28
N LEU A 344 5.48 29.52 1.25
CA LEU A 344 6.86 29.24 0.87
C LEU A 344 7.80 29.53 2.02
N PHE A 345 8.58 28.53 2.41
CA PHE A 345 9.42 28.59 3.59
C PHE A 345 10.90 28.37 3.24
N LEU A 346 11.77 29.28 3.65
CA LEU A 346 13.20 29.23 3.38
C LEU A 346 13.98 28.75 4.61
N THR A 347 14.92 27.84 4.40
CA THR A 347 15.85 27.40 5.46
C THR A 347 17.01 28.40 5.67
N PRO A 348 17.55 28.55 6.89
CA PRO A 348 18.63 29.51 7.15
C PRO A 348 19.90 29.21 6.34
N HIS A 349 20.54 30.25 5.80
CA HIS A 349 21.88 30.10 5.20
C HIS A 349 22.95 29.97 6.29
N THR A 350 23.78 28.92 6.21
CA THR A 350 24.97 28.80 7.07
C THR A 350 26.03 29.82 6.63
N HIS A 351 26.09 30.98 7.29
CA HIS A 351 27.20 31.93 7.10
C HIS A 351 28.29 31.72 8.16
N THR A 352 29.51 31.44 7.69
CA THR A 352 30.76 31.47 8.46
C THR A 352 31.36 32.88 8.53
N HIS A 353 31.43 33.46 9.76
CA HIS A 353 32.32 34.52 10.33
C HIS A 353 32.40 35.92 9.64
N THR A 354 32.58 37.10 10.27
CA THR A 354 33.31 37.62 11.47
C THR A 354 32.79 39.04 11.92
N HIS A 355 32.71 39.33 13.25
CA HIS A 355 32.80 40.60 14.06
C HIS A 355 32.21 41.97 13.57
N THR A 356 31.61 42.90 14.36
CA THR A 356 31.86 43.48 15.71
C THR A 356 30.61 44.18 16.35
N HIS A 357 30.45 44.05 17.69
CA HIS A 357 29.82 44.92 18.75
C HIS A 357 28.54 45.78 18.45
N THR A 358 27.54 46.01 19.31
CA THR A 358 27.35 45.97 20.80
C THR A 358 25.84 46.13 21.07
N HIS A 359 25.20 45.30 21.91
CA HIS A 359 24.56 45.72 23.16
C HIS A 359 23.87 44.53 23.86
N THR A 360 24.22 44.42 25.14
CA THR A 360 23.86 43.44 26.16
C THR A 360 22.39 43.46 26.57
N HIS A 361 21.76 42.28 26.70
CA HIS A 361 21.18 41.82 27.97
C HIS A 361 21.01 40.27 28.00
N SER A 362 21.86 39.66 28.85
CA SER A 362 21.85 38.32 29.46
C SER A 362 21.19 37.12 28.74
N LEU A 363 22.00 36.39 27.98
CA LEU A 363 22.03 34.93 28.02
C LEU A 363 23.20 34.51 28.93
N SER A 364 22.91 33.70 29.94
CA SER A 364 23.91 32.92 30.67
C SER A 364 23.71 31.45 30.32
N LEU A 365 24.55 30.99 29.38
CA LEU A 365 25.10 29.65 29.21
C LEU A 365 24.25 28.43 29.58
N CYS A 366 23.97 27.62 28.56
CA CYS A 366 24.70 26.35 28.39
C CYS A 366 25.01 26.14 26.89
N VAL A 367 26.21 26.56 26.48
CA VAL A 367 26.88 26.10 25.26
C VAL A 367 27.50 24.76 25.61
N GLY A 368 27.07 23.69 24.93
CA GLY A 368 27.67 22.37 25.10
C GLY A 368 26.71 21.21 24.92
N ALA A 369 26.01 21.12 23.79
CA ALA A 369 25.42 19.86 23.37
C ALA A 369 25.79 19.61 21.90
N ARG A 370 26.90 18.90 21.69
CA ARG A 370 26.85 17.88 20.63
C ARG A 370 25.67 17.01 21.02
N VAL A 371 24.55 17.10 20.29
CA VAL A 371 23.46 16.15 20.47
C VAL A 371 24.05 14.81 20.09
N CYS A 372 24.37 14.05 21.12
CA CYS A 372 24.77 12.66 21.03
C CYS A 372 23.50 11.93 20.56
N VAL A 373 23.39 11.67 19.25
CA VAL A 373 22.23 10.98 18.62
C VAL A 373 22.21 9.49 19.01
N ARG A 374 22.74 9.11 20.17
CA ARG A 374 22.86 7.69 20.53
C ARG A 374 22.57 7.26 21.95
N GLU A 375 22.42 8.15 22.93
CA GLU A 375 22.08 7.68 24.27
C GLU A 375 21.12 8.63 24.99
N HIS A 376 19.95 8.10 25.35
CA HIS A 376 18.92 8.66 26.24
C HIS A 376 18.11 9.87 25.72
N PHE A 377 17.53 9.74 24.52
CA PHE A 377 16.13 10.17 24.39
C PHE A 377 15.29 9.18 25.22
N PRO A 378 14.35 9.60 26.08
CA PRO A 378 13.21 8.73 26.30
C PRO A 378 12.69 8.48 24.88
N VAL A 379 12.72 7.24 24.44
CA VAL A 379 11.85 6.82 23.35
C VAL A 379 10.49 7.22 23.91
N MET A 380 10.01 8.39 23.50
CA MET A 380 8.58 8.64 23.49
C MET A 380 8.12 7.47 22.66
N GLU A 381 7.62 6.43 23.33
CA GLU A 381 6.54 5.63 22.79
C GLU A 381 5.75 6.64 21.98
N VAL A 382 5.79 6.47 20.66
CA VAL A 382 4.69 6.92 19.85
C VAL A 382 3.54 6.26 20.59
N VAL A 383 2.85 7.05 21.43
CA VAL A 383 1.59 6.67 22.01
C VAL A 383 0.80 6.50 20.74
N ALA A 384 0.77 5.25 20.26
CA ALA A 384 0.01 4.81 19.15
C ALA A 384 -1.35 5.41 19.47
N ALA A 385 -1.69 6.46 18.73
CA ALA A 385 -3.00 7.06 18.86
C ALA A 385 -3.90 5.93 18.43
N ASP A 386 -4.44 5.26 19.45
CA ASP A 386 -5.03 3.94 19.37
C ASP A 386 -5.85 3.86 18.10
N ASN A 387 -5.33 3.14 17.10
CA ASN A 387 -6.11 2.59 16.01
C ASN A 387 -6.97 1.48 16.57
N GLU A 388 -7.72 1.79 17.63
CA GLU A 388 -8.89 1.02 17.97
C GLU A 388 -9.86 1.25 16.82
N ALA A 389 -10.02 0.20 16.01
CA ALA A 389 -11.34 -0.25 15.63
C ALA A 389 -12.30 0.14 16.77
N PRO A 390 -13.37 0.91 16.47
CA PRO A 390 -14.09 1.75 17.42
C PRO A 390 -14.02 1.14 18.82
N ARG A 391 -13.22 1.75 19.75
CA ARG A 391 -12.91 1.12 21.04
C ARG A 391 -14.19 0.49 21.52
N ALA A 392 -14.13 -0.79 21.88
CA ALA A 392 -15.17 -1.41 22.67
C ALA A 392 -15.56 -0.40 23.75
N VAL A 393 -16.78 0.17 23.63
CA VAL A 393 -17.36 1.06 24.65
C VAL A 393 -17.58 0.30 25.96
N TYR A 394 -17.26 -0.99 25.97
CA TYR A 394 -17.14 -1.85 27.12
C TYR A 394 -15.83 -1.54 27.84
N GLY A 395 -15.90 -0.64 28.83
CA GLY A 395 -15.00 -0.65 29.98
C GLY A 395 -15.20 -1.91 30.83
N VAL A 396 -15.20 -3.08 30.21
CA VAL A 396 -15.33 -4.38 30.87
C VAL A 396 -13.91 -4.86 31.08
N GLU A 397 -13.48 -4.90 32.33
CA GLU A 397 -12.24 -5.58 32.72
C GLU A 397 -12.22 -6.98 32.09
N ARG A 398 -11.05 -7.43 31.62
CA ARG A 398 -10.88 -8.76 31.01
C ARG A 398 -11.43 -9.82 31.98
N GLU A 399 -12.63 -10.30 31.71
CA GLU A 399 -13.31 -11.28 32.55
C GLU A 399 -12.53 -12.59 32.48
N THR A 400 -12.21 -13.16 33.63
CA THR A 400 -11.40 -14.39 33.68
C THR A 400 -12.22 -15.55 33.15
N LEU A 401 -11.65 -16.32 32.21
CA LEU A 401 -12.29 -17.51 31.67
C LEU A 401 -12.39 -18.58 32.77
N ASN A 402 -13.56 -18.70 33.38
CA ASN A 402 -13.89 -19.72 34.37
C ASN A 402 -14.92 -20.71 33.79
N GLU A 403 -15.27 -21.77 34.53
CA GLU A 403 -16.22 -22.78 34.04
C GLU A 403 -17.63 -22.23 33.80
N ASP A 404 -18.08 -21.20 34.53
CA ASP A 404 -19.38 -20.55 34.28
C ASP A 404 -19.36 -19.86 32.91
N VAL A 405 -18.36 -19.01 32.66
CA VAL A 405 -18.16 -18.33 31.37
C VAL A 405 -18.02 -19.34 30.23
N LEU A 406 -17.19 -20.37 30.41
CA LEU A 406 -16.99 -21.40 29.41
C LEU A 406 -18.28 -22.20 29.14
N SER A 407 -19.12 -22.43 30.15
CA SER A 407 -20.42 -23.08 29.98
C SER A 407 -21.37 -22.28 29.08
N LYS A 408 -21.35 -20.93 29.17
CA LYS A 408 -22.15 -20.03 28.32
C LYS A 408 -21.67 -20.08 26.87
N TYR A 409 -20.37 -20.04 26.63
CA TYR A 409 -19.79 -20.26 25.30
C TYR A 409 -20.16 -21.64 24.72
N ARG A 410 -20.05 -22.71 25.53
CA ARG A 410 -20.44 -24.07 25.13
C ARG A 410 -21.93 -24.17 24.81
N ALA A 411 -22.80 -23.50 25.57
CA ALA A 411 -24.24 -23.47 25.32
C ALA A 411 -24.56 -22.79 23.98
N ALA A 412 -23.98 -21.61 23.71
CA ALA A 412 -24.12 -20.92 22.44
C ALA A 412 -23.58 -21.75 21.27
N ALA A 413 -22.40 -22.36 21.43
CA ALA A 413 -21.76 -23.19 20.42
C ALA A 413 -22.56 -24.47 20.10
N ARG A 414 -23.16 -25.10 21.11
CA ARG A 414 -24.03 -26.27 20.94
C ARG A 414 -25.20 -25.95 19.99
N ILE A 415 -25.89 -24.83 20.22
CA ILE A 415 -26.99 -24.39 19.36
C ILE A 415 -26.49 -24.15 17.92
N CYS A 416 -25.32 -23.53 17.76
CA CYS A 416 -24.73 -23.30 16.45
C CYS A 416 -24.47 -24.61 15.69
N ASN A 417 -23.84 -25.58 16.37
CA ASN A 417 -23.49 -26.88 15.79
C ASN A 417 -24.75 -27.68 15.41
N GLU A 418 -25.72 -27.76 16.32
CA GLU A 418 -26.99 -28.47 16.10
C GLU A 418 -27.77 -27.85 14.92
N THR A 419 -27.87 -26.52 14.89
CA THR A 419 -28.57 -25.81 13.82
C THR A 419 -27.91 -26.04 12.47
N LEU A 420 -26.58 -25.99 12.40
CA LEU A 420 -25.87 -26.24 11.15
C LEU A 420 -26.11 -27.68 10.67
N GLN A 421 -26.04 -28.66 11.57
CA GLN A 421 -26.30 -30.06 11.25
C GLN A 421 -27.72 -30.28 10.70
N GLN A 422 -28.72 -29.53 11.20
CA GLN A 422 -30.10 -29.58 10.71
C GLN A 422 -30.28 -28.84 9.37
N LEU A 423 -29.52 -27.77 9.13
CA LEU A 423 -29.62 -26.94 7.93
C LEU A 423 -29.01 -27.62 6.69
N LEU A 424 -27.83 -28.23 6.80
CA LEU A 424 -27.08 -28.74 5.64
C LEU A 424 -27.89 -29.72 4.75
N PRO A 425 -28.69 -30.67 5.29
CA PRO A 425 -29.54 -31.53 4.47
C PRO A 425 -30.62 -30.79 3.67
N MET A 426 -30.98 -29.57 4.06
CA MET A 426 -31.97 -28.74 3.36
C MET A 426 -31.36 -27.94 2.21
N CYS A 427 -30.03 -27.83 2.13
CA CYS A 427 -29.31 -27.11 1.07
C CYS A 427 -29.25 -27.91 -0.24
N VAL A 428 -30.41 -28.24 -0.80
CA VAL A 428 -30.58 -29.03 -2.02
C VAL A 428 -30.83 -28.16 -3.25
N PRO A 429 -30.58 -28.68 -4.47
CA PRO A 429 -30.89 -27.93 -5.70
C PRO A 429 -32.38 -27.54 -5.75
N GLY A 430 -32.65 -26.28 -6.10
CA GLY A 430 -33.98 -25.69 -6.12
C GLY A 430 -34.43 -25.05 -4.81
N ALA A 431 -33.70 -25.23 -3.70
CA ALA A 431 -34.00 -24.54 -2.44
C ALA A 431 -33.67 -23.04 -2.54
N ASP A 432 -34.55 -22.19 -1.99
CA ASP A 432 -34.36 -20.74 -1.98
C ASP A 432 -33.56 -20.29 -0.75
N ILE A 433 -32.47 -19.54 -0.96
CA ILE A 433 -31.59 -19.15 0.16
C ILE A 433 -32.25 -18.18 1.15
N SER A 434 -33.25 -17.40 0.75
CA SER A 434 -33.98 -16.50 1.66
C SER A 434 -34.90 -17.28 2.59
N GLU A 435 -35.57 -18.32 2.06
CA GLU A 435 -36.41 -19.22 2.85
C GLU A 435 -35.57 -20.06 3.81
N LEU A 436 -34.44 -20.60 3.34
CA LEU A 436 -33.48 -21.33 4.19
C LEU A 436 -32.94 -20.45 5.31
N SER A 437 -32.52 -19.21 5.00
CA SER A 437 -31.98 -18.29 6.02
C SER A 437 -33.04 -17.94 7.07
N LYS A 438 -34.28 -17.68 6.64
CA LYS A 438 -35.40 -17.39 7.54
C LYS A 438 -35.71 -18.57 8.46
N ALA A 439 -35.87 -19.77 7.89
CA ALA A 439 -36.15 -20.98 8.67
C ALA A 439 -35.03 -21.30 9.67
N THR A 440 -33.78 -21.00 9.31
CA THR A 440 -32.62 -21.16 10.20
C THR A 440 -32.68 -20.18 11.37
N ASP A 441 -32.95 -18.90 11.11
CA ASP A 441 -33.10 -17.89 12.18
C ASP A 441 -34.27 -18.22 13.12
N GLU A 442 -35.41 -18.70 12.60
CA GLU A 442 -36.55 -19.16 13.41
C GLU A 442 -36.18 -20.36 14.30
N ASN A 443 -35.39 -21.30 13.77
CA ASN A 443 -34.91 -22.45 14.53
C ASN A 443 -33.90 -22.04 15.62
N LEU A 444 -33.00 -21.09 15.32
CA LEU A 444 -32.09 -20.51 16.30
C LEU A 444 -32.87 -19.88 17.46
N GLU A 445 -33.88 -19.05 17.16
CA GLU A 445 -34.72 -18.43 18.19
C GLU A 445 -35.42 -19.46 19.08
N ARG A 446 -35.95 -20.54 18.48
CA ARG A 446 -36.55 -21.65 19.22
C ARG A 446 -35.56 -22.31 20.17
N LEU A 447 -34.38 -22.72 19.67
CA LEU A 447 -33.36 -23.39 20.48
C LEU A 447 -32.78 -22.49 21.58
N ILE A 448 -32.65 -21.19 21.31
CA ILE A 448 -32.24 -20.19 22.32
C ILE A 448 -33.30 -20.06 23.41
N ALA A 449 -34.58 -20.04 23.05
CA ALA A 449 -35.67 -19.96 24.00
C ALA A 449 -35.71 -21.16 24.96
N GLU A 450 -35.33 -22.35 24.49
CA GLU A 450 -35.25 -23.60 25.27
C GLU A 450 -34.12 -23.62 26.31
N LEU A 451 -33.12 -22.73 26.20
CA LEU A 451 -32.09 -22.60 27.25
C LEU A 451 -32.76 -22.20 28.59
N PRO A 452 -32.32 -22.78 29.71
CA PRO A 452 -32.89 -22.46 31.02
C PRO A 452 -32.81 -20.95 31.29
N ALA A 453 -33.86 -20.41 31.89
CA ALA A 453 -33.81 -19.07 32.43
C ALA A 453 -32.88 -19.10 33.65
N SER A 454 -31.66 -18.60 33.48
CA SER A 454 -30.76 -18.30 34.58
C SER A 454 -30.93 -16.83 34.97
N GLU A 455 -31.19 -16.60 36.25
CA GLU A 455 -31.12 -15.26 36.84
C GLU A 455 -29.64 -14.88 36.96
N GLY A 456 -29.28 -13.67 36.52
CA GLY A 456 -27.98 -13.10 36.81
C GLY A 456 -27.82 -12.81 38.30
N GLU A 457 -26.61 -12.42 38.73
CA GLU A 457 -26.33 -12.10 40.14
C GLU A 457 -27.26 -11.01 40.71
N ASP A 458 -27.79 -10.12 39.85
CA ASP A 458 -28.71 -9.03 40.20
C ASP A 458 -30.21 -9.38 40.06
N GLY A 459 -30.55 -10.64 39.75
CA GLY A 459 -31.94 -11.09 39.57
C GLY A 459 -32.55 -10.73 38.20
N GLU A 460 -31.79 -10.13 37.29
CA GLU A 460 -32.20 -9.90 35.91
C GLU A 460 -32.15 -11.19 35.07
N THR A 461 -33.08 -11.35 34.13
CA THR A 461 -33.06 -12.49 33.21
C THR A 461 -31.87 -12.35 32.26
N MET A 462 -31.03 -13.38 32.20
CA MET A 462 -29.86 -13.43 31.33
C MET A 462 -30.23 -13.13 29.86
N GLU A 463 -29.52 -12.18 29.25
CA GLU A 463 -29.72 -11.82 27.83
C GLU A 463 -29.23 -12.95 26.92
N LYS A 464 -30.04 -13.38 25.96
CA LYS A 464 -29.68 -14.43 25.00
C LYS A 464 -30.36 -14.17 23.67
N GLY A 465 -29.68 -14.50 22.58
CA GLY A 465 -30.17 -14.15 21.26
C GLY A 465 -29.25 -14.57 20.12
N ILE A 466 -29.66 -14.20 18.91
CA ILE A 466 -28.86 -14.36 17.71
C ILE A 466 -27.77 -13.29 17.72
N ALA A 467 -26.51 -13.70 17.69
CA ALA A 467 -25.36 -12.80 17.63
C ALA A 467 -25.09 -12.34 16.19
N LEU A 468 -25.26 -13.25 15.22
CA LEU A 468 -25.10 -12.99 13.79
C LEU A 468 -26.26 -13.67 13.05
N PRO A 469 -27.11 -12.92 12.31
CA PRO A 469 -28.19 -13.51 11.52
C PRO A 469 -27.65 -14.49 10.47
N THR A 470 -28.50 -15.43 10.04
CA THR A 470 -28.14 -16.40 9.01
C THR A 470 -27.80 -15.72 7.68
N CYS A 471 -26.52 -15.78 7.34
CA CYS A 471 -25.95 -15.30 6.10
C CYS A 471 -25.67 -16.48 5.17
N MET A 472 -26.19 -16.43 3.95
CA MET A 472 -25.95 -17.43 2.91
C MET A 472 -25.39 -16.74 1.64
N ALA A 473 -24.13 -17.01 1.34
CA ALA A 473 -23.43 -16.47 0.18
C ALA A 473 -23.09 -17.58 -0.82
N VAL A 474 -23.44 -17.39 -2.09
CA VAL A 474 -23.30 -18.42 -3.13
C VAL A 474 -22.14 -18.08 -4.07
N ASN A 475 -21.32 -19.08 -4.41
CA ASN A 475 -20.23 -19.03 -5.39
C ASN A 475 -19.21 -17.90 -5.17
N GLU A 476 -19.18 -16.88 -6.02
CA GLU A 476 -18.24 -15.74 -5.97
C GLU A 476 -18.57 -14.72 -4.89
N ILE A 477 -19.79 -14.74 -4.35
CA ILE A 477 -20.19 -13.91 -3.21
C ILE A 477 -19.40 -14.40 -2.00
N ALA A 478 -18.84 -13.50 -1.20
CA ALA A 478 -17.98 -13.85 -0.08
C ALA A 478 -18.78 -14.16 1.20
N GLY A 479 -19.04 -13.17 2.06
CA GLY A 479 -19.77 -13.35 3.32
C GLY A 479 -20.80 -12.24 3.56
N PHE A 480 -21.44 -12.27 4.73
CA PHE A 480 -22.40 -11.26 5.22
C PHE A 480 -23.59 -10.98 4.28
N HIS A 481 -23.97 -11.94 3.44
CA HIS A 481 -25.10 -11.82 2.53
C HIS A 481 -26.38 -12.41 3.15
N VAL A 482 -27.39 -11.56 3.36
CA VAL A 482 -28.74 -12.00 3.75
C VAL A 482 -29.70 -11.64 2.63
N GLN A 483 -30.21 -12.65 1.94
CA GLN A 483 -31.16 -12.45 0.85
C GLN A 483 -32.53 -12.02 1.42
N HIS A 484 -33.01 -10.85 1.03
CA HIS A 484 -34.26 -10.28 1.57
C HIS A 484 -35.53 -10.84 0.94
N ALA A 485 -35.48 -11.21 -0.34
CA ALA A 485 -36.65 -11.65 -1.10
C ALA A 485 -36.34 -12.98 -1.82
N PRO A 486 -37.34 -13.86 -1.97
CA PRO A 486 -37.20 -15.09 -2.75
C PRO A 486 -36.75 -14.81 -4.19
N GLY A 487 -36.05 -15.77 -4.78
CA GLY A 487 -35.61 -15.75 -6.18
C GLY A 487 -34.17 -16.20 -6.41
N VAL A 488 -33.42 -16.53 -5.35
CA VAL A 488 -32.05 -17.08 -5.48
C VAL A 488 -32.10 -18.54 -5.07
N LEU A 489 -32.22 -19.39 -6.09
CA LEU A 489 -32.31 -20.84 -5.93
C LEU A 489 -30.93 -21.48 -6.02
N LEU A 490 -30.65 -22.42 -5.14
CA LEU A 490 -29.42 -23.21 -5.19
C LEU A 490 -29.41 -24.13 -6.41
N ALA A 491 -28.27 -24.23 -7.08
CA ALA A 491 -28.02 -25.18 -8.15
C ALA A 491 -27.06 -26.29 -7.70
N ALA A 492 -27.13 -27.45 -8.36
CA ALA A 492 -26.20 -28.53 -8.12
C ALA A 492 -24.75 -28.08 -8.35
N GLY A 493 -23.91 -28.34 -7.36
CA GLY A 493 -22.51 -27.99 -7.31
C GLY A 493 -22.21 -26.55 -6.86
N ASP A 494 -23.21 -25.75 -6.50
CA ASP A 494 -22.98 -24.42 -5.94
C ASP A 494 -22.15 -24.48 -4.65
N VAL A 495 -21.22 -23.54 -4.51
CA VAL A 495 -20.40 -23.37 -3.30
C VAL A 495 -21.08 -22.38 -2.37
N VAL A 496 -21.72 -22.88 -1.32
CA VAL A 496 -22.57 -22.10 -0.42
C VAL A 496 -21.86 -21.87 0.90
N LYS A 497 -21.54 -20.62 1.23
CA LYS A 497 -20.99 -20.27 2.55
C LYS A 497 -22.14 -19.87 3.46
N ILE A 498 -22.25 -20.55 4.59
CA ILE A 498 -23.31 -20.41 5.58
C ILE A 498 -22.66 -19.89 6.85
N ASN A 499 -23.10 -18.75 7.36
CA ASN A 499 -22.59 -18.15 8.59
C ASN A 499 -23.74 -17.69 9.49
N PHE A 500 -23.65 -17.95 10.79
CA PHE A 500 -24.54 -17.40 11.81
C PHE A 500 -23.89 -17.52 13.20
N GLY A 501 -24.52 -16.95 14.21
CA GLY A 501 -24.02 -17.01 15.58
C GLY A 501 -25.09 -16.78 16.63
N VAL A 502 -24.79 -17.22 17.84
CA VAL A 502 -25.64 -17.15 19.03
C VAL A 502 -24.83 -16.51 20.15
N HIS A 503 -25.47 -15.75 21.03
CA HIS A 503 -24.89 -15.35 22.30
C HIS A 503 -25.74 -15.79 23.48
N VAL A 504 -25.06 -16.10 24.57
CA VAL A 504 -25.66 -16.35 25.90
C VAL A 504 -24.95 -15.42 26.87
N ASP A 505 -25.69 -14.52 27.50
CA ASP A 505 -25.18 -13.46 28.37
C ASP A 505 -24.13 -12.55 27.71
N GLY A 506 -24.23 -12.40 26.39
CA GLY A 506 -23.25 -11.66 25.58
C GLY A 506 -22.01 -12.47 25.18
N TYR A 507 -21.83 -13.70 25.65
CA TYR A 507 -20.76 -14.60 25.20
C TYR A 507 -21.12 -15.23 23.86
N ILE A 508 -20.34 -14.89 22.83
CA ILE A 508 -20.67 -15.16 21.44
C ILE A 508 -20.05 -16.47 20.96
N ALA A 509 -20.86 -17.31 20.31
CA ALA A 509 -20.36 -18.40 19.47
C ALA A 509 -20.81 -18.16 18.03
N GLN A 510 -19.88 -18.30 17.09
CA GLN A 510 -20.14 -18.18 15.65
C GLN A 510 -19.70 -19.46 14.94
N ILE A 511 -20.42 -19.80 13.87
CA ILE A 511 -20.06 -20.89 12.98
C ILE A 511 -20.15 -20.42 11.53
N GLY A 512 -19.18 -20.82 10.73
CA GLY A 512 -19.14 -20.60 9.29
C GLY A 512 -18.68 -21.85 8.59
N HIS A 513 -19.45 -22.27 7.59
CA HIS A 513 -19.20 -23.51 6.87
C HIS A 513 -19.44 -23.32 5.38
N THR A 514 -18.52 -23.85 4.56
CA THR A 514 -18.72 -23.94 3.12
C THR A 514 -19.29 -25.30 2.75
N HIS A 515 -20.55 -25.30 2.32
CA HIS A 515 -21.26 -26.44 1.80
C HIS A 515 -21.19 -26.48 0.26
N ILE A 516 -21.40 -27.67 -0.30
CA ILE A 516 -21.56 -27.86 -1.75
C ILE A 516 -22.93 -28.49 -2.00
N CYS A 517 -23.78 -27.74 -2.69
CA CYS A 517 -25.15 -28.15 -2.94
C CYS A 517 -25.20 -29.39 -3.86
N GLY A 518 -25.98 -30.41 -3.47
CA GLY A 518 -26.25 -31.57 -4.33
C GLY A 518 -25.04 -32.47 -4.61
N LEU A 519 -24.16 -32.68 -3.63
CA LEU A 519 -23.12 -33.72 -3.71
C LEU A 519 -23.75 -35.12 -3.81
N GLY A 520 -23.15 -35.97 -4.64
CA GLY A 520 -23.49 -37.40 -4.75
C GLY A 520 -22.53 -38.29 -3.94
N ASP A 521 -22.54 -39.59 -4.26
CA ASP A 521 -21.73 -40.61 -3.58
C ASP A 521 -20.22 -40.55 -3.91
N GLN A 522 -19.81 -39.65 -4.79
CA GLN A 522 -18.42 -39.46 -5.21
C GLN A 522 -17.94 -38.07 -4.81
N PRO A 523 -16.65 -37.93 -4.41
CA PRO A 523 -16.15 -36.63 -3.98
C PRO A 523 -16.09 -35.67 -5.16
N MET A 524 -16.50 -34.41 -4.94
CA MET A 524 -16.30 -33.36 -5.93
C MET A 524 -14.80 -33.08 -6.10
N ARG A 525 -14.38 -32.83 -7.34
CA ARG A 525 -12.99 -32.49 -7.71
C ARG A 525 -12.93 -31.20 -8.53
N GLY A 526 -11.72 -30.70 -8.74
CA GLY A 526 -11.43 -29.50 -9.54
C GLY A 526 -11.47 -28.21 -8.73
N ARG A 527 -11.52 -27.05 -9.42
CA ARG A 527 -11.31 -25.72 -8.81
C ARG A 527 -12.25 -25.36 -7.66
N ARG A 528 -13.46 -25.92 -7.63
CA ARG A 528 -14.41 -25.78 -6.51
C ARG A 528 -13.97 -26.59 -5.29
N ALA A 529 -13.47 -27.81 -5.51
CA ALA A 529 -12.92 -28.63 -4.45
C ALA A 529 -11.62 -28.02 -3.91
N ASP A 530 -10.73 -27.54 -4.79
CA ASP A 530 -9.44 -26.93 -4.41
C ASP A 530 -9.61 -25.79 -3.40
N VAL A 531 -10.55 -24.86 -3.66
CA VAL A 531 -10.78 -23.71 -2.78
C VAL A 531 -11.38 -24.10 -1.43
N VAL A 532 -12.27 -25.10 -1.43
CA VAL A 532 -12.89 -25.62 -0.20
C VAL A 532 -11.85 -26.37 0.64
N CYS A 533 -11.02 -27.20 0.00
CA CYS A 533 -9.92 -27.90 0.67
C CYS A 533 -8.90 -26.91 1.23
N ALA A 534 -8.52 -25.87 0.48
CA ALA A 534 -7.59 -24.84 0.92
C ALA A 534 -8.12 -24.10 2.16
N ALA A 535 -9.37 -23.61 2.11
CA ALA A 535 -9.98 -22.89 3.23
C ALA A 535 -10.12 -23.78 4.46
N TYR A 536 -10.56 -25.03 4.29
CA TYR A 536 -10.70 -25.96 5.40
C TYR A 536 -9.35 -26.31 6.02
N ALA A 537 -8.36 -26.66 5.21
CA ALA A 537 -7.02 -27.00 5.69
C ALA A 537 -6.33 -25.80 6.38
N ALA A 538 -6.49 -24.59 5.86
CA ALA A 538 -6.03 -23.37 6.54
C ALA A 538 -6.72 -23.19 7.90
N SER A 539 -8.04 -23.43 8.00
CA SER A 539 -8.76 -23.35 9.28
C SER A 539 -8.27 -24.39 10.31
N GLN A 540 -7.98 -25.60 9.84
CA GLN A 540 -7.41 -26.69 10.64
C GLN A 540 -5.98 -26.38 11.08
N LEU A 541 -5.19 -25.71 10.22
CA LEU A 541 -3.83 -25.30 10.53
C LEU A 541 -3.83 -24.24 11.62
N VAL A 542 -4.66 -23.19 11.47
CA VAL A 542 -4.80 -22.14 12.49
C VAL A 542 -5.27 -22.73 13.82
N HIS A 543 -6.27 -23.62 13.81
CA HIS A 543 -6.72 -24.28 15.03
C HIS A 543 -5.57 -24.99 15.80
N ARG A 544 -4.68 -25.66 15.07
CA ARG A 544 -3.54 -26.40 15.66
C ARG A 544 -2.38 -25.47 16.08
N MET A 545 -2.20 -24.36 15.39
CA MET A 545 -1.18 -23.37 15.70
C MET A 545 -1.59 -22.40 16.81
N LEU A 546 -2.90 -22.14 16.98
CA LEU A 546 -3.40 -21.19 17.97
C LEU A 546 -3.11 -21.71 19.39
N ARG A 547 -2.04 -21.26 20.02
CA ARG A 547 -1.57 -21.67 21.36
C ARG A 547 -0.86 -20.48 22.02
N PRO A 548 -0.77 -20.42 23.36
CA PRO A 548 -0.07 -19.34 24.04
C PRO A 548 1.37 -19.14 23.54
N GLY A 549 1.79 -17.88 23.36
CA GLY A 549 3.11 -17.48 22.89
C GLY A 549 3.31 -17.50 21.36
N VAL A 550 2.34 -18.01 20.60
CA VAL A 550 2.37 -17.90 19.12
C VAL A 550 2.08 -16.47 18.71
N LYS A 551 2.85 -15.94 17.76
CA LYS A 551 2.62 -14.60 17.22
C LYS A 551 1.55 -14.65 16.14
N SER A 552 0.61 -13.71 16.19
CA SER A 552 -0.43 -13.51 15.16
C SER A 552 0.10 -13.53 13.73
N GLN A 553 1.25 -12.90 13.47
CA GLN A 553 1.90 -12.88 12.16
C GLN A 553 2.28 -14.29 11.64
N GLN A 554 2.64 -15.22 12.53
CA GLN A 554 2.94 -16.61 12.16
C GLN A 554 1.69 -17.32 11.65
N LEU A 555 0.52 -17.06 12.25
CA LEU A 555 -0.76 -17.59 11.79
C LEU A 555 -1.09 -17.07 10.39
N THR A 556 -0.97 -15.75 10.19
CA THR A 556 -1.24 -15.12 8.89
C THR A 556 -0.34 -15.67 7.78
N GLN A 557 0.96 -15.80 8.06
CA GLN A 557 1.92 -16.35 7.10
C GLN A 557 1.60 -17.80 6.75
N ALA A 558 1.29 -18.63 7.75
CA ALA A 558 0.96 -20.04 7.55
C ALA A 558 -0.30 -20.23 6.68
N VAL A 559 -1.35 -19.42 6.91
CA VAL A 559 -2.56 -19.42 6.08
C VAL A 559 -2.24 -19.03 4.64
N HIS A 560 -1.43 -17.97 4.44
CA HIS A 560 -1.06 -17.49 3.12
C HIS A 560 -0.30 -18.55 2.31
N GLU A 561 0.72 -19.16 2.92
CA GLU A 561 1.53 -20.20 2.29
C GLU A 561 0.71 -21.43 1.93
N LEU A 562 -0.12 -21.93 2.86
CA LEU A 562 -0.97 -23.10 2.63
C LEU A 562 -1.93 -22.84 1.46
N CYS A 563 -2.61 -21.69 1.42
CA CYS A 563 -3.55 -21.39 0.33
C CYS A 563 -2.88 -21.43 -1.05
N ARG A 564 -1.61 -21.00 -1.14
CA ARG A 564 -0.83 -21.00 -2.39
C ARG A 564 -0.56 -22.42 -2.90
N ASP A 565 -0.38 -23.39 -2.01
CA ASP A 565 -0.14 -24.80 -2.40
C ASP A 565 -1.32 -25.41 -3.17
N PHE A 566 -2.54 -24.91 -2.93
CA PHE A 566 -3.76 -25.29 -3.64
C PHE A 566 -4.05 -24.41 -4.87
N GLY A 567 -3.13 -23.53 -5.27
CA GLY A 567 -3.35 -22.54 -6.32
C GLY A 567 -4.52 -21.59 -5.99
N CYS A 568 -4.70 -21.28 -4.71
CA CYS A 568 -5.74 -20.41 -4.18
C CYS A 568 -5.12 -19.22 -3.42
N HIS A 569 -5.97 -18.28 -3.00
CA HIS A 569 -5.55 -17.05 -2.34
C HIS A 569 -6.41 -16.78 -1.11
N ALA A 570 -5.79 -16.70 0.06
CA ALA A 570 -6.42 -16.06 1.21
C ALA A 570 -6.84 -14.63 0.82
N THR A 571 -8.05 -14.24 1.19
CA THR A 571 -8.64 -12.95 0.79
C THR A 571 -8.13 -11.80 1.64
N GLU A 572 -7.92 -10.64 1.01
CA GLU A 572 -7.62 -9.39 1.69
C GLU A 572 -8.86 -8.91 2.47
N GLU A 573 -8.65 -8.09 3.51
CA GLU A 573 -9.71 -7.52 4.36
C GLU A 573 -10.52 -8.53 5.20
N THR A 574 -10.05 -9.77 5.30
CA THR A 574 -10.68 -10.80 6.14
C THR A 574 -9.77 -11.14 7.31
N PHE A 575 -10.38 -11.24 8.50
CA PHE A 575 -9.63 -11.30 9.74
C PHE A 575 -10.30 -12.19 10.77
N SER A 576 -9.49 -12.76 11.64
CA SER A 576 -9.89 -13.41 12.88
C SER A 576 -9.66 -12.44 14.03
N CYS A 577 -10.56 -12.42 15.02
CA CYS A 577 -10.49 -11.47 16.12
C CYS A 577 -10.83 -12.12 17.46
N SER A 578 -10.27 -11.59 18.55
CA SER A 578 -10.69 -11.95 19.89
C SER A 578 -12.12 -11.51 20.14
N ILE A 579 -12.86 -12.27 20.95
CA ILE A 579 -14.22 -11.95 21.37
C ILE A 579 -14.32 -11.96 22.89
N GLN A 580 -15.21 -11.14 23.43
CA GLN A 580 -15.49 -11.03 24.86
C GLN A 580 -17.00 -10.87 25.08
N ARG A 581 -17.42 -10.78 26.34
CA ARG A 581 -18.83 -10.56 26.68
C ARG A 581 -19.34 -9.27 26.02
N PHE A 582 -20.33 -9.39 25.14
CA PHE A 582 -20.90 -8.32 24.30
C PHE A 582 -19.94 -7.67 23.30
N VAL A 583 -18.70 -8.17 23.18
CA VAL A 583 -17.70 -7.68 22.23
C VAL A 583 -17.47 -8.73 21.16
N HIS A 584 -17.93 -8.44 19.95
CA HIS A 584 -17.84 -9.33 18.82
C HIS A 584 -16.57 -9.13 17.97
N GLU A 585 -15.94 -7.97 18.08
CA GLU A 585 -14.64 -7.62 17.48
C GLU A 585 -13.79 -6.96 18.56
N GLY A 586 -12.94 -7.76 19.21
CA GLY A 586 -11.99 -7.28 20.22
C GLY A 586 -10.65 -6.87 19.61
N ASN A 587 -9.73 -6.45 20.49
CA ASN A 587 -8.51 -5.73 20.07
C ASN A 587 -7.44 -6.63 19.43
N LYS A 588 -7.46 -7.95 19.69
CA LYS A 588 -6.51 -8.90 19.11
C LYS A 588 -7.03 -9.37 17.76
N VAL A 589 -6.52 -8.79 16.67
CA VAL A 589 -6.99 -9.07 15.29
C VAL A 589 -5.84 -9.51 14.40
N PHE A 590 -5.98 -10.67 13.74
CA PHE A 590 -5.00 -11.14 12.75
C PHE A 590 -5.68 -11.42 11.40
N LEU A 591 -5.02 -10.99 10.33
CA LEU A 591 -5.54 -11.09 8.97
C LEU A 591 -5.34 -12.49 8.40
N ASN A 592 -6.11 -12.87 7.39
CA ASN A 592 -5.87 -14.09 6.61
C ASN A 592 -4.68 -13.95 5.63
N ARG A 593 -4.28 -12.71 5.35
CA ARG A 593 -3.17 -12.36 4.46
C ARG A 593 -2.51 -11.08 4.94
N LEU A 594 -1.18 -11.07 4.99
CA LEU A 594 -0.43 -9.83 5.23
C LEU A 594 -0.56 -8.92 4.00
N GLN A 595 -0.98 -7.68 4.23
CA GLN A 595 -0.67 -6.59 3.32
C GLN A 595 0.71 -6.09 3.75
N VAL A 596 1.68 -6.09 2.81
CA VAL A 596 3.11 -5.88 3.10
C VAL A 596 3.38 -4.49 3.71
N GLU A 597 2.42 -3.57 3.60
CA GLU A 597 2.56 -2.15 3.95
C GLU A 597 1.76 -1.74 5.21
N ASP A 598 0.93 -2.63 5.78
CA ASP A 598 0.01 -2.32 6.91
C ASP A 598 -0.10 -3.48 7.94
N ALA A 599 0.94 -4.31 8.11
CA ALA A 599 0.86 -5.40 9.08
C ALA A 599 0.77 -4.82 10.50
N PRO A 600 -0.34 -5.03 11.25
CA PRO A 600 -0.44 -4.53 12.62
C PRO A 600 0.70 -5.10 13.47
N ASP A 601 1.10 -4.36 14.51
CA ASP A 601 2.03 -4.86 15.51
C ASP A 601 1.53 -6.24 15.97
N GLY A 602 2.34 -7.26 15.69
CA GLY A 602 1.94 -8.63 15.96
C GLY A 602 1.76 -8.82 17.46
N PHE A 603 0.58 -9.24 17.89
CA PHE A 603 0.34 -9.68 19.27
C PHE A 603 0.67 -11.17 19.45
N GLU A 604 0.92 -11.55 20.69
CA GLU A 604 1.05 -12.95 21.10
C GLU A 604 -0.31 -13.47 21.57
N ILE A 605 -0.63 -14.70 21.16
CA ILE A 605 -1.77 -15.43 21.69
C ILE A 605 -1.52 -15.70 23.17
N GLU A 606 -2.51 -15.51 24.02
CA GLU A 606 -2.42 -15.77 25.46
C GLU A 606 -3.40 -16.86 25.87
N ALA A 607 -3.14 -17.49 27.01
CA ALA A 607 -4.14 -18.33 27.65
C ALA A 607 -5.38 -17.50 28.00
N ASP A 608 -6.53 -18.17 28.01
CA ASP A 608 -7.86 -17.62 28.26
C ASP A 608 -8.36 -16.64 27.18
N ASP A 609 -7.63 -16.46 26.10
CA ASP A 609 -8.14 -15.77 24.92
C ASP A 609 -9.28 -16.59 24.28
N VAL A 610 -10.34 -15.91 23.87
CA VAL A 610 -11.40 -16.49 23.04
C VAL A 610 -11.38 -15.77 21.70
N PHE A 611 -11.38 -16.51 20.60
CA PHE A 611 -11.32 -16.00 19.23
C PHE A 611 -12.50 -16.47 18.39
N THR A 612 -12.97 -15.59 17.52
CA THR A 612 -13.60 -16.01 16.26
C THR A 612 -12.50 -16.15 15.22
N ILE A 613 -12.23 -17.38 14.81
CA ILE A 613 -11.35 -17.70 13.69
C ILE A 613 -12.19 -17.67 12.42
N ASP A 614 -11.81 -16.86 11.43
CA ASP A 614 -12.54 -16.70 10.17
C ASP A 614 -11.59 -16.77 8.98
N ILE A 615 -11.53 -17.93 8.33
CA ILE A 615 -10.66 -18.18 7.17
C ILE A 615 -11.47 -18.09 5.90
N MET A 616 -11.13 -17.13 5.03
CA MET A 616 -11.76 -16.95 3.73
C MET A 616 -10.73 -17.00 2.59
N VAL A 617 -11.05 -17.78 1.56
CA VAL A 617 -10.14 -18.12 0.46
C VAL A 617 -10.88 -18.02 -0.88
N SER A 618 -10.20 -17.47 -1.87
CA SER A 618 -10.66 -17.27 -3.25
C SER A 618 -9.76 -18.05 -4.21
N ASN A 619 -10.32 -18.66 -5.25
CA ASN A 619 -9.55 -19.36 -6.27
C ASN A 619 -9.14 -18.49 -7.47
N HIS A 620 -9.28 -17.16 -7.36
CA HIS A 620 -8.98 -16.22 -8.45
C HIS A 620 -8.11 -15.04 -8.04
N SER A 621 -8.57 -14.23 -7.09
CA SER A 621 -7.84 -13.04 -6.63
C SER A 621 -8.03 -12.88 -5.13
N PRO A 622 -7.00 -12.43 -4.39
CA PRO A 622 -7.15 -12.08 -2.98
C PRO A 622 -8.02 -10.83 -2.76
N LYS A 623 -8.06 -9.93 -3.74
CA LYS A 623 -8.85 -8.69 -3.66
C LYS A 623 -10.30 -8.96 -4.06
N LEU A 624 -11.20 -8.87 -3.11
CA LEU A 624 -12.64 -8.90 -3.36
C LEU A 624 -13.12 -7.48 -3.68
N ARG A 625 -14.15 -7.35 -4.52
CA ARG A 625 -14.74 -6.05 -4.87
C ARG A 625 -16.03 -5.85 -4.12
N SER A 626 -16.34 -4.60 -3.76
CA SER A 626 -17.72 -4.24 -3.42
C SER A 626 -18.57 -4.44 -4.67
N GLY A 627 -19.54 -5.35 -4.58
CA GLY A 627 -20.51 -5.57 -5.66
C GLY A 627 -21.65 -4.56 -5.59
N ASP A 628 -22.64 -4.74 -6.47
CA ASP A 628 -23.89 -3.96 -6.47
C ASP A 628 -24.86 -4.37 -5.35
N ILE A 629 -24.52 -5.43 -4.60
CA ILE A 629 -25.34 -5.97 -3.52
C ILE A 629 -25.25 -4.99 -2.33
N LYS A 630 -26.40 -4.40 -1.99
CA LYS A 630 -26.49 -3.49 -0.84
C LYS A 630 -26.20 -4.25 0.47
N PRO A 631 -25.51 -3.62 1.43
CA PRO A 631 -25.33 -4.19 2.76
C PRO A 631 -26.70 -4.48 3.40
N THR A 632 -26.87 -5.72 3.85
CA THR A 632 -28.11 -6.19 4.49
C THR A 632 -27.94 -6.46 5.98
N VAL A 633 -26.69 -6.59 6.43
CA VAL A 633 -26.30 -6.81 7.82
C VAL A 633 -25.70 -5.53 8.37
N LEU A 634 -26.16 -5.12 9.55
CA LEU A 634 -25.73 -3.91 10.23
C LEU A 634 -25.46 -4.21 11.71
N ILE A 635 -24.69 -3.32 12.33
CA ILE A 635 -24.48 -3.31 13.78
C ILE A 635 -24.57 -1.88 14.30
N ARG A 636 -24.88 -1.71 15.59
CA ARG A 636 -24.87 -0.40 16.23
C ARG A 636 -23.45 0.06 16.50
N ASN A 637 -23.20 1.33 16.25
CA ASN A 637 -22.01 2.02 16.72
C ASN A 637 -22.31 2.67 18.07
N LEU A 638 -21.84 2.05 19.15
CA LEU A 638 -22.08 2.54 20.50
C LEU A 638 -21.21 3.75 20.86
N ALA A 639 -20.14 4.01 20.09
CA ALA A 639 -19.24 5.14 20.32
C ALA A 639 -19.79 6.48 19.80
N VAL A 640 -20.92 6.46 19.09
CA VAL A 640 -21.52 7.63 18.47
C VAL A 640 -22.89 7.90 19.07
N GLU A 641 -23.05 9.10 19.61
CA GLU A 641 -24.34 9.63 20.02
C GLU A 641 -24.79 10.70 19.02
N TYR A 642 -26.01 10.54 18.51
CA TYR A 642 -26.61 11.51 17.59
C TYR A 642 -28.12 11.60 17.82
N GLN A 643 -28.62 12.84 17.88
CA GLN A 643 -30.05 13.09 18.01
C GLN A 643 -30.74 13.04 16.64
N LEU A 644 -31.30 11.87 16.32
CA LEU A 644 -32.04 11.63 15.07
C LEU A 644 -33.20 12.62 14.89
N LYS A 645 -33.31 13.20 13.69
CA LYS A 645 -34.28 14.24 13.36
C LYS A 645 -35.60 13.64 12.90
N SER A 646 -35.55 12.59 12.08
CA SER A 646 -36.76 11.92 11.60
C SER A 646 -37.43 11.12 12.71
N ARG A 647 -38.77 11.17 12.74
CA ARG A 647 -39.57 10.30 13.60
C ARG A 647 -39.34 8.82 13.26
N ILE A 648 -39.25 8.49 11.97
CA ILE A 648 -39.03 7.11 11.49
C ILE A 648 -37.66 6.62 11.95
N ALA A 649 -36.61 7.44 11.82
CA ALA A 649 -35.27 7.06 12.26
C ALA A 649 -35.21 6.85 13.78
N ARG A 650 -35.82 7.75 14.58
CA ARG A 650 -35.92 7.57 16.03
C ARG A 650 -36.61 6.25 16.41
N HIS A 651 -37.74 5.94 15.79
CA HIS A 651 -38.44 4.67 16.05
C HIS A 651 -37.62 3.45 15.63
N THR A 652 -37.03 3.49 14.44
CA THR A 652 -36.19 2.41 13.89
C THR A 652 -34.99 2.16 14.80
N TYR A 653 -34.27 3.21 15.22
CA TYR A 653 -33.11 3.09 16.09
C TYR A 653 -33.49 2.62 17.51
N ALA A 654 -34.64 3.05 18.03
CA ALA A 654 -35.14 2.56 19.32
C ALA A 654 -35.49 1.06 19.29
N GLU A 655 -36.09 0.58 18.19
CA GLU A 655 -36.31 -0.85 17.98
C GLU A 655 -34.99 -1.62 17.94
N ILE A 656 -34.02 -1.13 17.15
CA ILE A 656 -32.69 -1.73 17.02
C ILE A 656 -31.99 -1.79 18.38
N ALA A 657 -31.97 -0.69 19.13
CA ALA A 657 -31.34 -0.63 20.45
C ALA A 657 -31.97 -1.58 21.47
N ARG A 658 -33.26 -1.88 21.33
CA ARG A 658 -33.99 -2.81 22.21
C ARG A 658 -33.80 -4.28 21.82
N ARG A 659 -33.76 -4.60 20.52
CA ARG A 659 -33.74 -5.98 20.02
C ARG A 659 -32.33 -6.49 19.71
N PHE A 660 -31.45 -5.59 19.30
CA PHE A 660 -30.10 -5.87 18.82
C PHE A 660 -29.13 -4.85 19.45
N PRO A 661 -29.00 -4.84 20.78
CA PRO A 661 -28.31 -3.76 21.48
C PRO A 661 -26.83 -3.66 21.08
N THR A 662 -26.17 -4.81 20.87
CA THR A 662 -24.72 -4.94 20.67
C THR A 662 -24.35 -5.92 19.55
N MET A 663 -25.34 -6.63 19.01
CA MET A 663 -25.18 -7.74 18.07
C MET A 663 -25.53 -7.33 16.63
N TRP A 664 -25.05 -8.10 15.65
CA TRP A 664 -25.44 -7.90 14.27
C TRP A 664 -26.91 -8.21 14.06
N PHE A 665 -27.53 -7.48 13.13
CA PHE A 665 -28.90 -7.74 12.72
C PHE A 665 -29.05 -7.55 11.21
N ALA A 666 -30.01 -8.27 10.64
CA ALA A 666 -30.38 -8.10 9.25
C ALA A 666 -31.52 -7.07 9.13
N ALA A 667 -31.42 -6.18 8.14
CA ALA A 667 -32.36 -5.07 7.97
C ALA A 667 -33.82 -5.51 7.79
N ASN A 668 -34.07 -6.71 7.25
CA ASN A 668 -35.40 -7.30 7.08
C ASN A 668 -36.02 -7.86 8.37
N ARG A 669 -35.29 -7.88 9.48
CA ARG A 669 -35.85 -8.32 10.77
C ARG A 669 -36.53 -7.19 11.53
N LEU A 670 -36.42 -5.96 11.03
CA LEU A 670 -37.07 -4.78 11.62
C LEU A 670 -38.56 -4.77 11.29
N GLU A 671 -39.37 -4.51 12.30
CA GLU A 671 -40.84 -4.43 12.19
C GLU A 671 -41.31 -3.00 11.92
N THR A 672 -40.47 -2.00 12.21
CA THR A 672 -40.79 -0.59 11.97
C THR A 672 -41.13 -0.32 10.49
N GLU A 673 -42.34 0.19 10.24
CA GLU A 673 -42.75 0.62 8.91
C GLU A 673 -41.83 1.75 8.41
N GLY A 674 -41.27 1.59 7.20
CA GLY A 674 -40.31 2.53 6.65
C GLY A 674 -38.89 2.41 7.23
N ALA A 675 -38.56 1.31 7.92
CA ALA A 675 -37.21 1.05 8.47
C ALA A 675 -36.05 1.34 7.50
N PRO A 676 -36.10 1.08 6.18
CA PRO A 676 -35.00 1.44 5.27
C PRO A 676 -34.65 2.93 5.25
N LEU A 677 -35.64 3.82 5.42
CA LEU A 677 -35.40 5.27 5.54
C LEU A 677 -34.76 5.61 6.88
N GLY A 678 -35.18 4.95 7.95
CA GLY A 678 -34.60 5.11 9.29
C GLY A 678 -33.14 4.65 9.34
N ILE A 679 -32.84 3.47 8.76
CA ILE A 679 -31.48 2.95 8.61
C ILE A 679 -30.59 3.94 7.86
N LYS A 680 -31.09 4.51 6.75
CA LYS A 680 -30.33 5.46 5.95
C LYS A 680 -29.82 6.65 6.78
N GLU A 681 -30.70 7.30 7.55
CA GLU A 681 -30.30 8.41 8.43
C GLU A 681 -29.32 7.94 9.52
N CYS A 682 -29.54 6.75 10.10
CA CYS A 682 -28.65 6.21 11.12
C CYS A 682 -27.25 5.91 10.59
N VAL A 683 -27.13 5.39 9.37
CA VAL A 683 -25.84 5.17 8.69
C VAL A 683 -25.18 6.50 8.32
N GLU A 684 -25.93 7.47 7.79
CA GLU A 684 -25.42 8.82 7.48
C GLU A 684 -24.83 9.54 8.70
N HIS A 685 -25.33 9.23 9.90
CA HIS A 685 -24.87 9.76 11.17
C HIS A 685 -24.02 8.79 11.99
N ASN A 686 -23.50 7.72 11.38
CA ASN A 686 -22.61 6.73 11.99
C ASN A 686 -23.15 6.05 13.25
N LEU A 687 -24.48 6.02 13.46
CA LEU A 687 -25.13 5.25 14.52
C LEU A 687 -25.22 3.75 14.18
N LEU A 688 -25.17 3.41 12.90
CA LEU A 688 -25.14 2.04 12.38
C LEU A 688 -23.97 1.87 11.42
N VAL A 689 -23.27 0.74 11.53
CA VAL A 689 -22.18 0.36 10.63
C VAL A 689 -22.68 -0.77 9.70
N PRO A 690 -22.73 -0.55 8.38
CA PRO A 690 -23.12 -1.58 7.42
C PRO A 690 -21.96 -2.52 7.07
N TYR A 691 -22.20 -3.84 7.10
CA TYR A 691 -21.24 -4.85 6.65
C TYR A 691 -21.44 -5.10 5.16
N SER A 692 -20.49 -4.63 4.35
CA SER A 692 -20.59 -4.68 2.88
C SER A 692 -20.42 -6.09 2.34
N VAL A 693 -21.29 -6.47 1.41
CA VAL A 693 -21.18 -7.75 0.69
C VAL A 693 -20.09 -7.63 -0.39
N ARG A 694 -19.02 -8.40 -0.24
CA ARG A 694 -17.90 -8.44 -1.17
C ARG A 694 -18.06 -9.62 -2.14
N THR A 695 -17.54 -9.45 -3.35
CA THR A 695 -17.68 -10.41 -4.46
C THR A 695 -16.35 -10.61 -5.19
N SER A 696 -16.08 -11.84 -5.59
CA SER A 696 -15.00 -12.18 -6.51
C SER A 696 -15.44 -11.97 -7.96
N LYS A 697 -14.59 -12.33 -8.93
CA LYS A 697 -14.97 -12.31 -10.36
C LYS A 697 -16.09 -13.32 -10.62
N PRO A 698 -17.14 -12.97 -11.40
CA PRO A 698 -18.17 -13.93 -11.78
C PRO A 698 -17.57 -15.22 -12.40
N GLY A 699 -18.10 -16.37 -12.00
CA GLY A 699 -17.61 -17.69 -12.43
C GLY A 699 -16.48 -18.28 -11.57
N THR A 700 -15.94 -17.51 -10.61
CA THR A 700 -14.95 -18.01 -9.64
C THR A 700 -15.63 -18.40 -8.33
N GLN A 701 -14.87 -18.92 -7.37
CA GLN A 701 -15.43 -19.39 -6.10
C GLN A 701 -14.66 -18.82 -4.92
N VAL A 702 -15.44 -18.53 -3.87
CA VAL A 702 -14.96 -18.20 -2.54
C VAL A 702 -15.45 -19.28 -1.59
N ALA A 703 -14.57 -19.74 -0.70
CA ALA A 703 -14.89 -20.61 0.42
C ALA A 703 -14.49 -19.93 1.73
N GLN A 704 -15.26 -20.22 2.78
CA GLN A 704 -15.10 -19.67 4.11
C GLN A 704 -15.35 -20.75 5.18
N PHE A 705 -14.50 -20.79 6.19
CA PHE A 705 -14.72 -21.57 7.41
C PHE A 705 -14.49 -20.68 8.62
N ARG A 706 -15.49 -20.61 9.50
CA ARG A 706 -15.44 -19.82 10.73
C ARG A 706 -15.76 -20.69 11.93
N PHE A 707 -15.04 -20.47 13.03
CA PHE A 707 -15.32 -21.16 14.29
C PHE A 707 -14.90 -20.32 15.50
N THR A 708 -15.54 -20.60 16.64
CA THR A 708 -15.18 -20.04 17.93
C THR A 708 -14.17 -20.96 18.61
N ALA A 709 -13.06 -20.39 19.05
CA ALA A 709 -11.93 -21.07 19.67
C ALA A 709 -11.64 -20.48 21.05
N VAL A 710 -11.38 -21.34 22.03
CA VAL A 710 -10.96 -20.95 23.37
C VAL A 710 -9.55 -21.46 23.60
N VAL A 711 -8.62 -20.56 23.89
CA VAL A 711 -7.21 -20.89 24.12
C VAL A 711 -7.03 -21.24 25.59
N THR A 712 -6.71 -22.49 25.89
CA THR A 712 -6.32 -22.90 27.25
C THR A 712 -4.79 -22.87 27.37
N PRO A 713 -4.22 -23.00 28.58
CA PRO A 713 -2.77 -23.08 28.76
C PRO A 713 -2.09 -24.22 27.99
N GLU A 714 -2.81 -25.34 27.77
CA GLU A 714 -2.23 -26.56 27.16
C GLU A 714 -2.64 -26.75 25.69
N HIS A 715 -3.88 -26.42 25.35
CA HIS A 715 -4.45 -26.65 24.03
C HIS A 715 -5.52 -25.61 23.67
N THR A 716 -6.00 -25.60 22.43
CA THR A 716 -7.15 -24.76 22.04
C THR A 716 -8.37 -25.62 21.85
N LEU A 717 -9.45 -25.26 22.53
CA LEU A 717 -10.77 -25.87 22.36
C LEU A 717 -11.48 -25.22 21.18
N ARG A 718 -11.85 -26.01 20.17
CA ARG A 718 -12.74 -25.56 19.11
C ARG A 718 -14.19 -25.85 19.51
N LEU A 719 -14.94 -24.80 19.81
CA LEU A 719 -16.31 -24.96 20.31
C LEU A 719 -17.33 -25.20 19.19
N THR A 720 -17.18 -24.49 18.07
CA THR A 720 -18.03 -24.68 16.88
C THR A 720 -17.28 -25.40 15.78
N SER A 721 -17.86 -26.48 15.27
CA SER A 721 -17.22 -27.27 14.22
C SER A 721 -18.24 -28.09 13.44
N HIS A 722 -17.88 -28.39 12.19
CA HIS A 722 -18.58 -29.34 11.36
C HIS A 722 -17.58 -29.96 10.38
N PRO A 723 -17.69 -31.27 10.07
CA PRO A 723 -16.87 -31.90 9.04
C PRO A 723 -16.99 -31.18 7.68
N PRO A 724 -15.94 -31.16 6.85
CA PRO A 724 -15.99 -30.55 5.54
C PRO A 724 -16.94 -31.33 4.60
N PRO A 725 -17.44 -30.70 3.52
CA PRO A 725 -18.19 -31.42 2.49
C PRO A 725 -17.32 -32.49 1.81
N PHE A 726 -17.94 -33.44 1.10
CA PHE A 726 -17.22 -34.52 0.43
C PHE A 726 -16.48 -34.04 -0.83
N VAL A 727 -15.29 -33.48 -0.63
CA VAL A 727 -14.43 -32.89 -1.66
C VAL A 727 -13.05 -33.53 -1.68
N GLN A 728 -12.43 -33.53 -2.86
CA GLN A 728 -11.04 -33.96 -3.03
C GLN A 728 -10.31 -33.01 -3.98
N SER A 729 -9.24 -32.39 -3.45
CA SER A 729 -8.28 -31.60 -4.21
C SER A 729 -7.21 -32.50 -4.85
N THR A 730 -6.71 -32.09 -6.02
CA THR A 730 -5.50 -32.69 -6.63
C THR A 730 -4.21 -32.10 -6.06
N PHE A 731 -4.30 -30.95 -5.41
CA PHE A 731 -3.22 -30.31 -4.66
C PHE A 731 -3.18 -30.79 -3.21
N GLY A 732 -2.01 -30.67 -2.59
CA GLY A 732 -1.79 -30.94 -1.17
C GLY A 732 -0.77 -29.98 -0.56
N VAL A 733 -0.65 -30.03 0.77
CA VAL A 733 0.25 -29.17 1.56
C VAL A 733 1.70 -29.55 1.26
N ARG A 734 2.53 -28.56 0.91
CA ARG A 734 3.95 -28.77 0.54
C ARG A 734 4.90 -28.52 1.70
N ASN A 735 4.55 -27.62 2.62
CA ASN A 735 5.35 -27.36 3.80
C ASN A 735 5.26 -28.55 4.76
N GLU A 736 6.40 -29.20 5.01
CA GLU A 736 6.49 -30.42 5.82
C GLU A 736 6.05 -30.20 7.27
N GLU A 737 6.36 -29.05 7.89
CA GLU A 737 5.94 -28.75 9.25
C GLU A 737 4.43 -28.57 9.35
N GLN A 738 3.85 -27.83 8.40
CA GLN A 738 2.39 -27.67 8.30
C GLN A 738 1.70 -29.01 8.05
N PHE A 739 2.27 -29.84 7.17
CA PHE A 739 1.78 -31.17 6.86
C PHE A 739 1.81 -32.09 8.09
N GLN A 740 2.91 -32.12 8.83
CA GLN A 740 3.03 -32.89 10.07
C GLN A 740 2.04 -32.43 11.12
N LEU A 741 1.85 -31.12 11.27
CA LEU A 741 0.91 -30.56 12.23
C LEU A 741 -0.52 -31.00 11.87
N LEU A 742 -0.91 -30.87 10.61
CA LEU A 742 -2.22 -31.28 10.09
C LEU A 742 -2.46 -32.80 10.15
N SER A 743 -1.40 -33.61 10.12
CA SER A 743 -1.49 -35.08 10.21
C SER A 743 -1.66 -35.61 11.64
N LYS A 744 -1.47 -34.77 12.66
CA LYS A 744 -1.72 -35.16 14.06
C LYS A 744 -3.22 -35.30 14.31
N VAL A 745 -3.62 -36.44 14.86
CA VAL A 745 -4.97 -36.70 15.36
C VAL A 745 -5.06 -36.12 16.78
N GLU A 746 -5.91 -35.13 17.00
CA GLU A 746 -6.19 -34.65 18.36
C GLU A 746 -7.25 -35.53 19.04
N PRO A 747 -7.11 -35.80 20.36
CA PRO A 747 -7.95 -36.76 21.08
C PRO A 747 -9.45 -36.39 21.17
N ASP A 748 -9.82 -35.11 20.98
CA ASP A 748 -11.22 -34.65 21.01
C ASP A 748 -11.89 -34.58 19.62
N GLU A 749 -11.14 -34.74 18.53
CA GLU A 749 -11.70 -34.84 17.17
C GLU A 749 -12.08 -36.32 16.91
N GLY A 750 -13.29 -36.73 17.32
CA GLY A 750 -13.86 -38.06 17.04
C GLY A 750 -14.06 -38.41 15.55
N VAL A 751 -13.38 -37.71 14.63
CA VAL A 751 -13.42 -37.88 13.19
C VAL A 751 -11.99 -37.82 12.66
N GLN A 752 -11.49 -38.92 12.10
CA GLN A 752 -10.33 -38.89 11.22
C GLN A 752 -10.71 -38.09 9.97
N VAL A 753 -10.36 -36.81 9.93
CA VAL A 753 -10.55 -36.01 8.72
C VAL A 753 -9.46 -36.44 7.74
N ALA A 754 -9.84 -37.24 6.75
CA ALA A 754 -9.00 -37.48 5.59
C ALA A 754 -8.79 -36.15 4.87
N LEU A 755 -7.71 -35.44 5.21
CA LEU A 755 -7.18 -34.41 4.34
C LEU A 755 -6.93 -35.07 2.97
N PRO A 756 -7.26 -34.42 1.85
CA PRO A 756 -6.84 -34.93 0.55
C PRO A 756 -5.31 -34.81 0.47
N VAL A 757 -4.62 -35.87 0.90
CA VAL A 757 -3.16 -36.00 0.82
C VAL A 757 -2.88 -37.02 -0.26
N ASN A 758 -2.28 -36.61 -1.38
CA ASN A 758 -1.63 -37.57 -2.25
C ASN A 758 -0.15 -37.65 -1.86
N SER A 759 0.20 -38.71 -1.13
CA SER A 759 1.56 -39.06 -0.71
C SER A 759 2.39 -39.72 -1.82
N ALA A 760 1.92 -39.74 -3.07
CA ALA A 760 2.62 -40.35 -4.20
C ALA A 760 3.10 -39.30 -5.21
N GLY A 761 4.37 -38.89 -5.06
CA GLY A 761 5.27 -38.44 -6.13
C GLY A 761 4.74 -37.38 -7.11
N TYR A 762 4.82 -36.10 -6.74
CA TYR A 762 4.64 -35.00 -7.70
C TYR A 762 5.99 -34.44 -8.14
N LYS A 763 6.24 -34.42 -9.45
CA LYS A 763 7.28 -33.58 -10.06
C LYS A 763 6.72 -32.16 -10.22
N PRO A 764 7.45 -31.11 -9.85
CA PRO A 764 6.95 -29.74 -9.89
C PRO A 764 6.55 -29.37 -11.32
N VAL A 765 5.28 -28.99 -11.50
CA VAL A 765 4.84 -28.25 -12.69
C VAL A 765 5.12 -26.78 -12.40
N ASP A 766 5.90 -26.19 -13.28
CA ASP A 766 6.27 -24.78 -13.26
C ASP A 766 5.01 -23.92 -13.46
N VAL A 767 4.63 -23.18 -12.41
CA VAL A 767 3.44 -22.32 -12.39
C VAL A 767 3.62 -21.08 -13.26
N ASP A 768 4.86 -20.72 -13.61
CA ASP A 768 5.14 -19.59 -14.50
C ASP A 768 4.84 -19.92 -15.98
N ALA A 769 4.71 -21.21 -16.32
CA ALA A 769 4.38 -21.64 -17.69
C ALA A 769 2.87 -21.58 -18.01
N LEU A 770 1.99 -21.48 -17.01
CA LEU A 770 0.53 -21.46 -17.21
C LEU A 770 -0.06 -20.06 -17.42
N VAL A 771 0.75 -19.00 -17.26
CA VAL A 771 0.33 -17.60 -17.42
C VAL A 771 0.55 -17.09 -18.86
N LEU A 772 1.23 -17.84 -19.72
CA LEU A 772 1.50 -17.46 -21.11
C LEU A 772 1.12 -18.59 -22.08
N GLY A 773 -0.18 -18.73 -22.33
CA GLY A 773 -0.73 -19.68 -23.30
C GLY A 773 -2.09 -19.24 -23.81
N GLU A 774 -2.15 -18.09 -24.49
CA GLU A 774 -3.23 -17.85 -25.45
C GLU A 774 -3.02 -18.81 -26.63
N SER A 775 -3.93 -19.75 -26.85
CA SER A 775 -4.12 -20.34 -28.18
C SER A 775 -5.61 -20.48 -28.45
N GLU A 776 -6.09 -19.59 -29.32
CA GLU A 776 -7.18 -19.88 -30.24
C GLU A 776 -6.85 -21.20 -30.96
N ASP A 777 -7.64 -22.26 -30.74
CA ASP A 777 -8.40 -22.86 -31.83
C ASP A 777 -9.36 -23.94 -31.33
N SER A 778 -10.55 -23.91 -31.90
CA SER A 778 -11.56 -24.94 -31.77
C SER A 778 -11.21 -26.16 -32.63
N SER A 779 -11.68 -27.32 -32.19
CA SER A 779 -11.78 -28.62 -32.89
C SER A 779 -10.60 -29.60 -32.79
N ASP A 780 -10.96 -30.80 -32.32
CA ASP A 780 -10.24 -32.08 -32.42
C ASP A 780 -8.88 -32.26 -31.73
N VAL A 781 -8.87 -32.73 -30.47
CA VAL A 781 -7.94 -33.80 -30.05
C VAL A 781 -8.61 -34.74 -29.05
N LYS A 782 -8.51 -36.04 -29.37
CA LYS A 782 -9.10 -37.20 -28.72
C LYS A 782 -8.50 -37.50 -27.34
N MET A 783 -9.34 -38.09 -26.48
CA MET A 783 -8.94 -38.96 -25.37
C MET A 783 -7.77 -39.87 -25.76
N HIS A 784 -6.71 -39.85 -24.96
CA HIS A 784 -6.05 -41.08 -24.53
C HIS A 784 -5.29 -40.88 -23.22
N ASP A 785 -5.60 -41.79 -22.31
CA ASP A 785 -4.87 -42.25 -21.13
C ASP A 785 -3.42 -41.76 -20.95
N ARG A 786 -3.12 -41.24 -19.75
CA ARG A 786 -2.22 -41.89 -18.78
C ARG A 786 -2.06 -41.07 -17.49
N VAL A 787 -2.59 -41.67 -16.42
CA VAL A 787 -2.19 -41.71 -14.99
C VAL A 787 -1.74 -40.42 -14.33
#